data_AF-A0A815CLU6-F1
#
_entry.id   AF-A0A815CLU6-F1
#
_cell.length_a   1.000
_cell.length_b   1.000
_cell.length_c   1.000
_cell.angle_alpha   90.00
_cell.angle_beta   90.00
_cell.angle_gamma   90.00
#
_symmetry.space_group_name_H-M   'P 1'
#
loop_
_entity.id
_entity.type
_entity.pdbx_description
1 polymer ?
#
loop_
_entity_poly.entity_id
_entity_poly.type
_entity_poly.pdbx_seq_one_letter_code
_entity_poly.pdbx_strand_id
1 'polypeptide(L)'
;AGWSDKIAGETLASAPGTFTYTRHEPVGICGQIIPWNFPLVMLAGKIGPALTCGNVVIVKPAEQTPLTALYCASLIKEAGFPPGVVNIVPGDGPNCGYEIAIHKKIDKIAFTGSVQVGKKVQEAAAKSNLKRVTLELGGKSPLIICEDADLDLAVTTAHRALFMHAAQVCVAASRIFVHSKIYDEFVSKSVELAKKRVLGNPFDSKTQQGPQINNTQCETILQYIKSGKESGAKLECGGERFGDKGYFIQPTIFSDVKDDMKIAREEIFGPVMSIFKFDSYDEVIKRANDTEYGLAAGVITKDLSRALQFVEQLQAGSVWVNQYGALQFQAPFGGFKQSGHGRELGRYGLAEYYEMSSSDSQARKVEIKYTQIFINNEWHKAANGKTFPVINPSTGEEICQVDVDKAVKAARKAFDIESPWRKYEPVARANLMRKFATLLRRDVDYLSKLETLNNGKSVEDSKGDILASADCIDYYAGWVDKITGETIPGGCDQMIFTRHEPIGVCGQIIPWNYPIMMMAWKFGPALACGNVIVLKPAEQTPLTALYCASLIKEAGFPPGVVNVVPGDGPQCGNAISVHEDIDKVAFTGSVEVGKKVQEAAAKSNLKRVSLELGGKSPLIICEDADIDYAVSVAHRAIFTNAAQNCTAGSRTFVHSKIYDEFVARSVELAKKRVVGDPFDPDTEQGPQINDSQFQKILSYIESAKKDGAKLECGGERAGNKGYFIKPTIFSGVKDNMKIAREEIFGPVMSVLKFDSYEEVIKRANGTSFGLGAGVITKDLTRGLTFAQQLQAGSVWVNDYDAVCNQAPFGGFKQSGHGRELGRYGLEAYYEVKTVVIKLV
;
A
#
# COMPACT_ATOMS: atom_id res chain seq x y z
N ALA A 1 12.36 -12.59 -5.02
CA ALA A 1 12.16 -11.14 -5.00
C ALA A 1 11.85 -10.71 -6.43
N GLY A 2 10.55 -10.56 -6.73
CA GLY A 2 10.02 -10.34 -8.07
C GLY A 2 10.06 -8.86 -8.45
N TRP A 3 9.96 -8.57 -9.74
CA TRP A 3 10.18 -7.23 -10.32
C TRP A 3 9.20 -6.13 -9.86
N SER A 4 8.16 -6.46 -9.08
CA SER A 4 7.18 -5.53 -8.50
C SER A 4 7.74 -4.67 -7.37
N ASP A 5 8.70 -5.17 -6.59
CA ASP A 5 9.39 -4.37 -5.56
C ASP A 5 10.33 -3.32 -6.19
N LYS A 6 10.50 -3.36 -7.52
CA LYS A 6 11.32 -2.43 -8.32
C LYS A 6 10.48 -1.43 -9.13
N ILE A 7 9.18 -1.29 -8.84
CA ILE A 7 8.32 -0.24 -9.43
C ILE A 7 7.87 0.68 -8.31
N ALA A 8 8.82 1.41 -7.73
CA ALA A 8 8.52 2.66 -7.06
C ALA A 8 8.84 3.77 -8.08
N GLY A 9 7.95 4.74 -8.25
CA GLY A 9 8.16 5.85 -9.16
C GLY A 9 6.92 6.70 -9.32
N GLU A 10 7.11 7.90 -9.86
CA GLU A 10 6.07 8.90 -10.08
C GLU A 10 5.55 8.80 -11.52
N THR A 11 4.24 8.96 -11.70
CA THR A 11 3.61 9.18 -13.01
C THR A 11 3.78 10.64 -13.41
N LEU A 12 4.37 10.87 -14.59
CA LEU A 12 4.61 12.22 -15.10
C LEU A 12 3.52 12.61 -16.11
N ALA A 13 3.25 13.91 -16.23
CA ALA A 13 2.36 14.42 -17.27
C ALA A 13 2.96 14.13 -18.66
N SER A 14 2.25 13.33 -19.46
CA SER A 14 2.69 12.85 -20.76
C SER A 14 1.87 13.46 -21.90
N ALA A 15 2.43 13.43 -23.11
CA ALA A 15 1.69 13.86 -24.30
C ALA A 15 0.45 12.97 -24.53
N PRO A 16 -0.64 13.48 -25.13
CA PRO A 16 -1.82 12.68 -25.43
C PRO A 16 -1.45 11.37 -26.15
N GLY A 17 -1.87 10.22 -25.61
CA GLY A 17 -1.60 8.90 -26.17
C GLY A 17 -0.26 8.25 -25.76
N THR A 18 0.42 8.78 -24.74
CA THR A 18 1.62 8.18 -24.14
C THR A 18 1.46 8.02 -22.63
N PHE A 19 1.99 6.94 -22.05
CA PHE A 19 2.08 6.74 -20.60
C PHE A 19 3.55 6.72 -20.21
N THR A 20 3.97 7.75 -19.48
CA THR A 20 5.34 7.90 -19.02
C THR A 20 5.36 7.72 -17.50
N TYR A 21 6.07 6.71 -17.04
CA TYR A 21 6.32 6.48 -15.62
C TYR A 21 7.82 6.39 -15.37
N THR A 22 8.22 6.78 -14.17
CA THR A 22 9.58 6.57 -13.69
C THR A 22 9.67 5.24 -12.95
N ARG A 23 10.80 4.56 -13.04
CA ARG A 23 11.10 3.32 -12.31
C ARG A 23 12.34 3.53 -11.46
N HIS A 24 12.23 3.23 -10.17
CA HIS A 24 13.35 3.17 -9.23
C HIS A 24 14.00 1.79 -9.28
N GLU A 25 15.22 1.72 -9.83
CA GLU A 25 16.04 0.52 -9.82
C GLU A 25 17.16 0.66 -8.77
N PRO A 26 17.61 -0.42 -8.11
CA PRO A 26 18.76 -0.34 -7.20
C PRO A 26 19.99 0.21 -7.95
N VAL A 27 20.76 1.09 -7.32
CA VAL A 27 22.01 1.62 -7.91
C VAL A 27 23.04 0.50 -8.12
N GLY A 28 23.04 -0.54 -7.28
CA GLY A 28 23.91 -1.71 -7.42
C GLY A 28 24.73 -1.99 -6.16
N ILE A 29 26.06 -1.99 -6.28
CA ILE A 29 27.01 -2.20 -5.18
C ILE A 29 27.31 -0.86 -4.49
N CYS A 30 26.97 -0.76 -3.21
CA CYS A 30 27.19 0.44 -2.41
C CYS A 30 28.40 0.28 -1.48
N GLY A 31 29.45 1.08 -1.70
CA GLY A 31 30.55 1.25 -0.76
C GLY A 31 30.16 2.24 0.34
N GLN A 32 30.30 1.85 1.60
CA GLN A 32 29.88 2.66 2.74
C GLN A 32 31.04 2.83 3.71
N ILE A 33 31.35 4.08 4.09
CA ILE A 33 32.48 4.40 4.95
C ILE A 33 31.95 5.25 6.11
N ILE A 34 32.06 4.72 7.32
CA ILE A 34 31.41 5.30 8.52
C ILE A 34 32.42 5.77 9.57
N PRO A 35 32.09 6.80 10.36
CA PRO A 35 32.97 7.39 11.37
C PRO A 35 32.91 6.60 12.70
N TRP A 36 33.73 7.02 13.65
CA TRP A 36 33.92 6.35 14.95
C TRP A 36 32.99 6.83 16.06
N ASN A 37 32.27 7.94 15.90
CA ASN A 37 31.53 8.57 16.99
C ASN A 37 30.22 7.86 17.37
N PHE A 38 29.49 7.32 16.40
CA PHE A 38 28.31 6.48 16.68
C PHE A 38 28.36 5.19 15.85
N PRO A 39 29.28 4.26 16.14
CA PRO A 39 29.63 3.18 15.21
C PRO A 39 28.43 2.31 14.79
N LEU A 40 27.58 1.94 15.75
CA LEU A 40 26.41 1.10 15.48
C LEU A 40 25.29 1.87 14.78
N VAL A 41 25.02 3.11 15.20
CA VAL A 41 23.98 3.97 14.59
C VAL A 41 24.35 4.28 13.14
N MET A 42 25.62 4.61 12.88
CA MET A 42 26.12 4.90 11.54
C MET A 42 26.10 3.66 10.65
N LEU A 43 26.44 2.49 11.20
CA LEU A 43 26.31 1.22 10.48
C LEU A 43 24.86 0.98 10.06
N ALA A 44 23.93 1.02 11.00
CA ALA A 44 22.51 0.79 10.74
C ALA A 44 21.93 1.81 9.75
N GLY A 45 22.24 3.10 9.94
CA GLY A 45 21.78 4.20 9.09
C GLY A 45 22.29 4.13 7.64
N LYS A 46 23.40 3.45 7.39
CA LYS A 46 23.92 3.22 6.03
C LYS A 46 23.41 1.92 5.42
N ILE A 47 23.49 0.80 6.13
CA ILE A 47 23.10 -0.50 5.55
C ILE A 47 21.59 -0.58 5.33
N GLY A 48 20.79 -0.01 6.24
CA GLY A 48 19.33 -0.04 6.20
C GLY A 48 18.76 0.44 4.86
N PRO A 49 18.94 1.72 4.48
CA PRO A 49 18.38 2.24 3.24
C PRO A 49 18.92 1.52 2.00
N ALA A 50 20.22 1.17 1.97
CA ALA A 50 20.78 0.44 0.83
C ALA A 50 20.09 -0.91 0.61
N LEU A 51 19.90 -1.69 1.68
CA LEU A 51 19.25 -3.00 1.65
C LEU A 51 17.76 -2.88 1.35
N THR A 52 17.07 -1.89 1.92
CA THR A 52 15.66 -1.57 1.59
C THR A 52 15.51 -1.30 0.09
N CYS A 53 16.48 -0.62 -0.50
CA CYS A 53 16.50 -0.32 -1.94
C CYS A 53 17.00 -1.47 -2.82
N GLY A 54 17.26 -2.66 -2.26
CA GLY A 54 17.68 -3.84 -3.02
C GLY A 54 19.15 -3.80 -3.47
N ASN A 55 19.97 -2.93 -2.87
CA ASN A 55 21.41 -2.86 -3.12
C ASN A 55 22.18 -3.88 -2.27
N VAL A 56 23.42 -4.16 -2.64
CA VAL A 56 24.38 -4.88 -1.79
C VAL A 56 25.42 -3.92 -1.25
N VAL A 57 25.96 -4.20 -0.06
CA VAL A 57 26.82 -3.24 0.65
C VAL A 57 28.20 -3.81 0.98
N ILE A 58 29.20 -2.93 0.87
CA ILE A 58 30.56 -3.12 1.39
C ILE A 58 30.81 -1.99 2.37
N VAL A 59 30.86 -2.29 3.66
CA VAL A 59 30.98 -1.29 4.73
C VAL A 59 32.34 -1.36 5.38
N LYS A 60 33.01 -0.20 5.44
CA LYS A 60 34.23 0.01 6.21
C LYS A 60 33.91 0.77 7.50
N PRO A 61 33.92 0.11 8.68
CA PRO A 61 33.86 0.82 9.95
C PRO A 61 35.13 1.65 10.17
N ALA A 62 35.06 2.65 11.05
CA ALA A 62 36.24 3.38 11.47
C ALA A 62 37.25 2.45 12.17
N GLU A 63 38.53 2.70 11.93
CA GLU A 63 39.64 1.90 12.47
C GLU A 63 39.70 1.92 14.01
N GLN A 64 39.21 3.01 14.61
CA GLN A 64 39.16 3.17 16.07
C GLN A 64 38.05 2.34 16.72
N THR A 65 36.98 2.00 15.99
CA THR A 65 35.75 1.40 16.54
C THR A 65 35.15 0.28 15.68
N PRO A 66 35.91 -0.77 15.30
CA PRO A 66 35.40 -1.81 14.40
C PRO A 66 34.55 -2.88 15.10
N LEU A 67 34.65 -3.00 16.42
CA LEU A 67 34.19 -4.19 17.16
C LEU A 67 32.67 -4.43 17.10
N THR A 68 31.87 -3.37 17.24
CA THR A 68 30.41 -3.50 17.16
C THR A 68 29.95 -3.84 15.74
N ALA A 69 30.60 -3.30 14.71
CA ALA A 69 30.32 -3.66 13.33
C ALA A 69 30.68 -5.12 13.03
N LEU A 70 31.79 -5.61 13.56
CA LEU A 70 32.19 -7.02 13.46
C LEU A 70 31.20 -7.95 14.17
N TYR A 71 30.71 -7.57 15.35
CA TYR A 71 29.66 -8.34 16.03
C TYR A 71 28.34 -8.30 15.27
N CYS A 72 27.96 -7.16 14.68
CA CYS A 72 26.79 -7.12 13.79
C CYS A 72 26.91 -8.07 12.59
N ALA A 73 28.12 -8.37 12.10
CA ALA A 73 28.30 -9.36 11.04
C ALA A 73 27.79 -10.75 11.46
N SER A 74 27.97 -11.17 12.72
CA SER A 74 27.42 -12.44 13.20
C SER A 74 25.90 -12.40 13.30
N LEU A 75 25.33 -11.27 13.73
CA LEU A 75 23.87 -11.08 13.79
C LEU A 75 23.23 -11.06 12.40
N ILE A 76 23.87 -10.45 11.40
CA ILE A 76 23.42 -10.47 10.00
C ILE A 76 23.40 -11.89 9.45
N LYS A 77 24.42 -12.68 9.78
CA LYS A 77 24.47 -14.10 9.42
C LYS A 77 23.34 -14.88 10.08
N GLU A 78 23.10 -14.67 11.37
CA GLU A 78 22.01 -15.31 12.12
C GLU A 78 20.62 -14.92 11.59
N ALA A 79 20.45 -13.67 11.17
CA ALA A 79 19.22 -13.15 10.57
C ALA A 79 18.91 -13.72 9.17
N GLY A 80 19.82 -14.49 8.56
CA GLY A 80 19.57 -15.21 7.31
C GLY A 80 19.74 -14.38 6.03
N PHE A 81 20.49 -13.27 6.07
CA PHE A 81 20.82 -12.53 4.86
C PHE A 81 21.65 -13.41 3.89
N PRO A 82 21.38 -13.38 2.57
CA PRO A 82 22.14 -14.17 1.62
C PRO A 82 23.64 -13.82 1.64
N PRO A 83 24.55 -14.81 1.47
CA PRO A 83 25.98 -14.56 1.41
C PRO A 83 26.33 -13.49 0.37
N GLY A 84 27.17 -12.52 0.76
CA GLY A 84 27.64 -11.43 -0.10
C GLY A 84 26.75 -10.19 -0.16
N VAL A 85 25.54 -10.22 0.41
CA VAL A 85 24.64 -9.04 0.45
C VAL A 85 25.18 -7.93 1.37
N VAL A 86 25.78 -8.31 2.51
CA VAL A 86 26.46 -7.39 3.43
C VAL A 86 27.89 -7.86 3.66
N ASN A 87 28.85 -6.99 3.41
CA ASN A 87 30.28 -7.25 3.59
C ASN A 87 30.84 -6.19 4.54
N ILE A 88 31.40 -6.59 5.68
CA ILE A 88 32.01 -5.66 6.64
C ILE A 88 33.52 -5.86 6.61
N VAL A 89 34.25 -4.81 6.20
CA VAL A 89 35.69 -4.86 5.96
C VAL A 89 36.40 -3.80 6.80
N PRO A 90 36.89 -4.14 8.00
CA PRO A 90 37.73 -3.24 8.77
C PRO A 90 39.05 -2.98 8.04
N GLY A 91 39.53 -1.74 8.14
CA GLY A 91 40.82 -1.32 7.59
C GLY A 91 41.02 0.17 7.86
N ASP A 92 42.16 0.72 7.46
CA ASP A 92 42.43 2.16 7.59
C ASP A 92 41.75 2.99 6.49
N GLY A 93 41.85 4.32 6.57
CA GLY A 93 41.31 5.22 5.56
C GLY A 93 42.08 5.17 4.22
N PRO A 94 43.41 5.39 4.22
CA PRO A 94 44.22 5.52 3.00
C PRO A 94 44.30 4.26 2.13
N ASN A 95 44.19 3.06 2.72
CA ASN A 95 44.20 1.81 1.97
C ASN A 95 42.76 1.33 1.77
N CYS A 96 42.07 0.90 2.83
CA CYS A 96 40.76 0.27 2.67
C CYS A 96 39.67 1.25 2.21
N GLY A 97 39.58 2.43 2.82
CA GLY A 97 38.58 3.44 2.46
C GLY A 97 38.78 4.00 1.05
N TYR A 98 40.03 4.28 0.66
CA TYR A 98 40.37 4.75 -0.68
C TYR A 98 40.09 3.68 -1.73
N GLU A 99 40.48 2.42 -1.50
CA GLU A 99 40.21 1.31 -2.43
C GLU A 99 38.70 1.15 -2.66
N ILE A 100 37.87 1.20 -1.62
CA ILE A 100 36.41 1.20 -1.76
C ILE A 100 35.94 2.39 -2.62
N ALA A 101 36.46 3.59 -2.38
CA ALA A 101 36.05 4.79 -3.11
C ALA A 101 36.46 4.77 -4.60
N ILE A 102 37.66 4.26 -4.94
CA ILE A 102 38.21 4.25 -6.30
C ILE A 102 37.78 3.01 -7.11
N HIS A 103 37.28 1.95 -6.46
CA HIS A 103 36.97 0.69 -7.14
C HIS A 103 35.87 0.85 -8.20
N LYS A 104 36.12 0.39 -9.43
CA LYS A 104 35.23 0.62 -10.59
C LYS A 104 33.94 -0.19 -10.59
N LYS A 105 33.85 -1.27 -9.80
CA LYS A 105 32.63 -2.08 -9.66
C LYS A 105 31.73 -1.66 -8.50
N ILE A 106 32.08 -0.58 -7.81
CA ILE A 106 31.19 0.01 -6.80
C ILE A 106 30.39 1.09 -7.52
N ASP A 107 29.08 1.08 -7.38
CA ASP A 107 28.16 1.93 -8.16
C ASP A 107 27.76 3.19 -7.37
N LYS A 108 27.87 3.14 -6.04
CA LYS A 108 27.60 4.27 -5.14
C LYS A 108 28.57 4.30 -3.96
N ILE A 109 28.92 5.51 -3.50
CA ILE A 109 29.55 5.72 -2.19
C ILE A 109 28.61 6.48 -1.25
N ALA A 110 28.49 6.01 0.00
CA ALA A 110 27.93 6.78 1.09
C ALA A 110 28.98 6.96 2.19
N PHE A 111 29.38 8.19 2.44
CA PHE A 111 30.46 8.53 3.36
C PHE A 111 29.98 9.49 4.43
N THR A 112 30.34 9.20 5.68
CA THR A 112 30.22 10.16 6.79
C THR A 112 31.58 10.37 7.43
N GLY A 113 31.98 11.64 7.62
CA GLY A 113 33.27 11.96 8.21
C GLY A 113 33.69 13.41 8.02
N SER A 114 34.99 13.69 8.04
CA SER A 114 35.48 15.07 7.93
C SER A 114 35.36 15.62 6.51
N VAL A 115 35.22 16.94 6.38
CA VAL A 115 35.13 17.63 5.09
C VAL A 115 36.33 17.31 4.18
N GLN A 116 37.53 17.29 4.75
CA GLN A 116 38.76 17.02 4.01
C GLN A 116 38.81 15.61 3.43
N VAL A 117 38.31 14.61 4.18
CA VAL A 117 38.22 13.23 3.68
C VAL A 117 37.07 13.09 2.67
N GLY A 118 35.94 13.75 2.91
CA GLY A 118 34.82 13.80 1.96
C GLY A 118 35.25 14.31 0.58
N LYS A 119 36.08 15.36 0.51
CA LYS A 119 36.69 15.85 -0.74
C LYS A 119 37.53 14.78 -1.43
N LYS A 120 38.38 14.06 -0.69
CA LYS A 120 39.19 12.94 -1.24
C LYS A 120 38.34 11.78 -1.74
N VAL A 121 37.25 11.44 -1.03
CA VAL A 121 36.30 10.41 -1.45
C VAL A 121 35.60 10.83 -2.75
N GLN A 122 35.17 12.09 -2.85
CA GLN A 122 34.57 12.63 -4.06
C GLN A 122 35.57 12.62 -5.24
N GLU A 123 36.83 13.01 -5.00
CA GLU A 123 37.89 12.94 -6.02
C GLU A 123 38.16 11.50 -6.49
N ALA A 124 38.20 10.54 -5.57
CA ALA A 124 38.38 9.12 -5.91
C ALA A 124 37.19 8.59 -6.72
N ALA A 125 35.96 8.89 -6.30
CA ALA A 125 34.75 8.56 -7.07
C ALA A 125 34.81 9.19 -8.48
N ALA A 126 35.20 10.45 -8.59
CA ALA A 126 35.32 11.16 -9.87
C ALA A 126 36.38 10.52 -10.79
N LYS A 127 37.53 10.11 -10.25
CA LYS A 127 38.63 9.44 -10.99
C LYS A 127 38.29 8.01 -11.44
N SER A 128 37.23 7.42 -10.91
CA SER A 128 36.88 6.01 -11.13
C SER A 128 35.84 5.82 -12.25
N ASN A 129 34.55 5.75 -11.90
CA ASN A 129 33.41 5.52 -12.79
C ASN A 129 32.33 6.60 -12.62
N LEU A 130 32.68 7.78 -12.05
CA LEU A 130 31.75 8.88 -11.77
C LEU A 130 30.54 8.44 -10.90
N LYS A 131 30.75 7.42 -10.05
CA LYS A 131 29.72 6.89 -9.14
C LYS A 131 29.10 7.98 -8.27
N ARG A 132 27.81 7.82 -7.96
CA ARG A 132 27.08 8.73 -7.06
C ARG A 132 27.72 8.69 -5.67
N VAL A 133 27.90 9.86 -5.06
CA VAL A 133 28.46 9.98 -3.71
C VAL A 133 27.46 10.73 -2.83
N THR A 134 27.12 10.18 -1.67
CA THR A 134 26.43 10.92 -0.61
C THR A 134 27.45 11.23 0.47
N LEU A 135 27.52 12.50 0.87
CA LEU A 135 28.49 13.02 1.84
C LEU A 135 27.75 13.64 3.02
N GLU A 136 27.95 13.07 4.20
CA GLU A 136 27.54 13.66 5.48
C GLU A 136 28.79 14.12 6.24
N LEU A 137 29.05 15.42 6.21
CA LEU A 137 30.32 15.99 6.67
C LEU A 137 30.15 16.81 7.95
N GLY A 138 31.23 17.45 8.37
CA GLY A 138 31.26 18.26 9.59
C GLY A 138 30.22 19.37 9.64
N GLY A 139 29.90 19.82 10.87
CA GLY A 139 28.94 20.88 11.15
C GLY A 139 29.38 21.76 12.33
N LYS A 140 29.69 23.03 12.07
CA LYS A 140 29.78 24.06 13.12
C LYS A 140 28.40 24.66 13.41
N SER A 141 27.52 23.83 13.96
CA SER A 141 26.08 24.12 14.05
C SER A 141 25.74 25.24 15.05
N PRO A 142 24.88 26.21 14.66
CA PRO A 142 24.41 27.27 15.56
C PRO A 142 23.18 26.86 16.38
N LEU A 143 23.07 27.39 17.60
CA LEU A 143 21.85 27.40 18.40
C LEU A 143 21.55 28.84 18.82
N ILE A 144 20.42 29.37 18.38
CA ILE A 144 19.98 30.75 18.63
C ILE A 144 18.99 30.76 19.80
N ILE A 145 19.21 31.62 20.79
CA ILE A 145 18.42 31.72 22.01
C ILE A 145 17.88 33.15 22.08
N CYS A 146 16.58 33.28 21.81
CA CYS A 146 15.88 34.57 21.80
C CYS A 146 15.61 35.06 23.22
N GLU A 147 15.36 36.36 23.37
CA GLU A 147 15.10 37.00 24.66
C GLU A 147 13.83 36.49 25.37
N ASP A 148 12.89 35.92 24.62
CA ASP A 148 11.65 35.36 25.15
C ASP A 148 11.77 33.86 25.47
N ALA A 149 12.94 33.26 25.25
CA ALA A 149 13.19 31.86 25.54
C ALA A 149 12.92 31.54 27.02
N ASP A 150 12.41 30.34 27.27
CA ASP A 150 12.50 29.75 28.61
C ASP A 150 13.98 29.49 28.89
N LEU A 151 14.54 30.21 29.87
CA LEU A 151 15.98 30.22 30.11
C LEU A 151 16.50 28.87 30.61
N ASP A 152 15.74 28.17 31.46
CA ASP A 152 16.15 26.87 31.97
C ASP A 152 16.08 25.81 30.88
N LEU A 153 15.05 25.86 30.03
CA LEU A 153 14.97 25.02 28.82
C LEU A 153 16.13 25.32 27.86
N ALA A 154 16.46 26.60 27.65
CA ALA A 154 17.52 27.02 26.75
C ALA A 154 18.89 26.51 27.21
N VAL A 155 19.22 26.67 28.49
CA VAL A 155 20.48 26.20 29.08
C VAL A 155 20.58 24.67 29.01
N THR A 156 19.53 23.96 29.42
CA THR A 156 19.53 22.49 29.38
C THR A 156 19.62 21.95 27.95
N THR A 157 18.93 22.59 26.99
CA THR A 157 19.00 22.25 25.57
C THR A 157 20.39 22.49 25.00
N ALA A 158 21.02 23.64 25.27
CA ALA A 158 22.38 23.93 24.81
C ALA A 158 23.41 22.93 25.36
N HIS A 159 23.28 22.54 26.63
CA HIS A 159 24.16 21.53 27.24
C HIS A 159 23.97 20.15 26.63
N ARG A 160 22.72 19.74 26.36
CA ARG A 160 22.42 18.49 25.66
C ARG A 160 22.95 18.52 24.23
N ALA A 161 22.79 19.65 23.54
CA ALA A 161 23.16 19.83 22.14
C ALA A 161 24.69 19.76 21.91
N LEU A 162 25.49 20.22 22.88
CA LEU A 162 26.94 20.18 22.77
C LEU A 162 27.55 18.98 23.49
N PHE A 163 27.35 18.84 24.80
CA PHE A 163 28.15 17.94 25.63
C PHE A 163 27.69 16.47 25.58
N MET A 164 26.74 16.12 24.72
CA MET A 164 26.39 14.72 24.44
C MET A 164 27.60 13.99 23.88
N HIS A 165 27.84 12.75 24.36
CA HIS A 165 28.97 11.93 23.92
C HIS A 165 30.31 12.71 23.92
N ALA A 166 30.54 13.46 25.02
CA ALA A 166 31.68 14.35 25.22
C ALA A 166 31.88 15.42 24.11
N ALA A 167 30.85 15.70 23.32
CA ALA A 167 30.82 16.53 22.11
C ALA A 167 31.53 15.96 20.87
N GLN A 168 31.67 14.63 20.77
CA GLN A 168 32.12 13.98 19.54
C GLN A 168 30.94 13.74 18.57
N VAL A 169 30.14 14.77 18.30
CA VAL A 169 28.89 14.65 17.54
C VAL A 169 28.90 15.63 16.37
N CYS A 170 28.63 15.17 15.14
CA CYS A 170 28.71 16.01 13.94
C CYS A 170 27.74 17.20 13.95
N VAL A 171 26.62 17.07 14.67
CA VAL A 171 25.59 18.12 14.78
C VAL A 171 25.76 19.00 16.02
N ALA A 172 26.80 18.82 16.82
CA ALA A 172 26.94 19.49 18.11
C ALA A 172 26.77 21.02 18.01
N ALA A 173 25.86 21.58 18.82
CA ALA A 173 25.65 23.03 18.85
C ALA A 173 26.81 23.70 19.56
N SER A 174 27.84 24.07 18.81
CA SER A 174 29.06 24.67 19.36
C SER A 174 29.12 26.19 19.18
N ARG A 175 28.20 26.78 18.40
CA ARG A 175 28.00 28.24 18.31
C ARG A 175 26.66 28.61 18.95
N ILE A 176 26.70 29.07 20.19
CA ILE A 176 25.50 29.45 20.93
C ILE A 176 25.31 30.96 20.82
N PHE A 177 24.30 31.42 20.10
CA PHE A 177 23.96 32.83 20.00
C PHE A 177 22.87 33.16 21.01
N VAL A 178 23.13 34.11 21.90
CA VAL A 178 22.21 34.46 22.99
C VAL A 178 21.88 35.95 22.91
N HIS A 179 20.58 36.26 22.98
CA HIS A 179 20.15 37.66 22.95
C HIS A 179 20.70 38.39 24.18
N SER A 180 21.24 39.59 23.97
CA SER A 180 21.84 40.46 24.98
C SER A 180 21.05 40.57 26.29
N LYS A 181 19.72 40.67 26.24
CA LYS A 181 18.81 40.77 27.40
C LYS A 181 18.91 39.63 28.40
N ILE A 182 19.29 38.43 27.97
CA ILE A 182 19.37 37.23 28.81
C ILE A 182 20.79 36.62 28.83
N TYR A 183 21.76 37.29 28.22
CA TYR A 183 23.10 36.75 27.97
C TYR A 183 23.86 36.40 29.26
N ASP A 184 23.97 37.34 30.19
CA ASP A 184 24.79 37.14 31.40
C ASP A 184 24.19 36.04 32.29
N GLU A 185 22.86 35.98 32.40
CA GLU A 185 22.16 34.95 33.17
C GLU A 185 22.32 33.56 32.51
N PHE A 186 22.21 33.49 31.18
CA PHE A 186 22.46 32.26 30.42
C PHE A 186 23.88 31.74 30.64
N VAL A 187 24.89 32.61 30.50
CA VAL A 187 26.31 32.24 30.69
C VAL A 187 26.53 31.70 32.11
N SER A 188 26.02 32.40 33.13
CA SER A 188 26.15 31.99 34.53
C SER A 188 25.53 30.60 34.79
N LYS A 189 24.28 30.38 34.35
CA LYS A 189 23.58 29.09 34.51
C LYS A 189 24.28 27.97 33.72
N SER A 190 24.80 28.27 32.53
CA SER A 190 25.54 27.30 31.72
C SER A 190 26.85 26.87 32.40
N VAL A 191 27.59 27.81 32.99
CA VAL A 191 28.81 27.51 33.78
C VAL A 191 28.50 26.64 34.99
N GLU A 192 27.43 26.95 35.72
CA GLU A 192 27.00 26.16 36.87
C GLU A 192 26.70 24.71 36.46
N LEU A 193 25.96 24.52 35.36
CA LEU A 193 25.61 23.20 34.87
C LEU A 193 26.82 22.43 34.31
N ALA A 194 27.79 23.13 33.71
CA ALA A 194 29.03 22.51 33.21
C ALA A 194 29.90 21.98 34.36
N LYS A 195 30.05 22.76 35.44
CA LYS A 195 30.85 22.37 36.62
C LYS A 195 30.28 21.16 37.36
N LYS A 196 28.97 20.93 37.29
CA LYS A 196 28.28 19.78 37.92
C LYS A 196 28.45 18.48 37.14
N ARG A 197 28.99 18.51 35.92
CA ARG A 197 29.08 17.34 35.06
C ARG A 197 30.10 16.32 35.58
N VAL A 198 29.70 15.06 35.69
CA VAL A 198 30.55 13.98 36.20
C VAL A 198 31.34 13.32 35.05
N LEU A 199 32.66 13.46 35.09
CA LEU A 199 33.59 12.82 34.14
C LEU A 199 34.13 11.53 34.77
N GLY A 200 34.18 10.44 34.02
CA GLY A 200 34.60 9.17 34.59
C GLY A 200 34.54 7.98 33.65
N ASN A 201 34.62 6.79 34.23
CA ASN A 201 34.53 5.53 33.50
C ASN A 201 33.15 5.39 32.83
N PRO A 202 33.06 5.19 31.50
CA PRO A 202 31.78 5.02 30.80
C PRO A 202 30.92 3.85 31.27
N PHE A 203 31.47 2.89 32.01
CA PHE A 203 30.73 1.78 32.61
C PHE A 203 30.07 2.14 33.96
N ASP A 204 30.42 3.28 34.56
CA ASP A 204 29.75 3.78 35.76
C ASP A 204 28.48 4.54 35.36
N SER A 205 27.33 4.15 35.92
CA SER A 205 26.04 4.76 35.64
C SER A 205 25.93 6.23 36.06
N LYS A 206 26.83 6.71 36.93
CA LYS A 206 26.92 8.12 37.31
C LYS A 206 27.73 8.98 36.33
N THR A 207 28.51 8.36 35.45
CA THR A 207 29.32 9.08 34.45
C THR A 207 28.42 9.76 33.43
N GLN A 208 28.60 11.07 33.25
CA GLN A 208 27.89 11.88 32.27
C GLN A 208 28.76 12.23 31.05
N GLN A 209 30.09 12.09 31.18
CA GLN A 209 31.05 12.37 30.11
C GLN A 209 32.22 11.37 30.14
N GLY A 210 32.38 10.64 29.03
CA GLY A 210 33.49 9.72 28.81
C GLY A 210 34.75 10.39 28.23
N PRO A 211 35.77 9.60 27.89
CA PRO A 211 37.01 10.10 27.28
C PRO A 211 36.79 10.45 25.81
N GLN A 212 37.70 11.28 25.27
CA GLN A 212 37.89 11.45 23.83
C GLN A 212 38.42 10.14 23.22
N ILE A 213 38.15 9.94 21.93
CA ILE A 213 38.43 8.67 21.23
C ILE A 213 39.91 8.26 21.28
N ASN A 214 40.84 9.21 21.20
CA ASN A 214 42.28 8.96 21.26
C ASN A 214 43.06 10.22 21.70
N ASN A 215 44.37 10.06 21.87
CA ASN A 215 45.26 11.15 22.29
C ASN A 215 45.30 12.31 21.28
N THR A 216 45.37 12.01 19.98
CA THR A 216 45.42 13.03 18.91
C THR A 216 44.21 13.95 18.95
N GLN A 217 43.01 13.38 19.12
CA GLN A 217 41.79 14.16 19.25
C GLN A 217 41.82 15.02 20.53
N CYS A 218 42.30 14.45 21.64
CA CYS A 218 42.46 15.17 22.90
C CYS A 218 43.38 16.40 22.75
N GLU A 219 44.55 16.21 22.17
CA GLU A 219 45.53 17.29 21.92
C GLU A 219 44.99 18.36 20.97
N THR A 220 44.28 17.95 19.91
CA THR A 220 43.64 18.87 18.96
C THR A 220 42.64 19.79 19.66
N ILE A 221 41.80 19.25 20.55
CA ILE A 221 40.84 20.05 21.31
C ILE A 221 41.55 21.02 22.26
N LEU A 222 42.61 20.57 22.94
CA LEU A 222 43.42 21.44 23.81
C LEU A 222 44.07 22.59 23.04
N GLN A 223 44.47 22.37 21.78
CA GLN A 223 44.97 23.43 20.90
C GLN A 223 43.86 24.45 20.54
N TYR A 224 42.63 24.01 20.26
CA TYR A 224 41.51 24.92 20.06
C TYR A 224 41.22 25.75 21.30
N ILE A 225 41.20 25.11 22.48
CA ILE A 225 41.03 25.80 23.76
C ILE A 225 42.13 26.86 23.96
N LYS A 226 43.38 26.51 23.69
CA LYS A 226 44.50 27.46 23.75
C LYS A 226 44.28 28.63 22.79
N SER A 227 43.87 28.37 21.54
CA SER A 227 43.61 29.43 20.55
C SER A 227 42.48 30.38 20.97
N GLY A 228 41.45 29.86 21.67
CA GLY A 228 40.36 30.68 22.22
C GLY A 228 40.86 31.65 23.28
N LYS A 229 41.71 31.18 24.21
CA LYS A 229 42.35 32.02 25.24
C LYS A 229 43.24 33.09 24.59
N GLU A 230 44.06 32.72 23.61
CA GLU A 230 44.99 33.63 22.92
C GLU A 230 44.29 34.67 22.06
N SER A 231 43.12 34.34 21.49
CA SER A 231 42.32 35.27 20.68
C SER A 231 41.47 36.22 21.52
N GLY A 232 41.52 36.11 22.85
CA GLY A 232 40.82 37.01 23.77
C GLY A 232 39.37 36.63 24.08
N ALA A 233 38.94 35.40 23.79
CA ALA A 233 37.66 34.90 24.30
C ALA A 233 37.73 34.72 25.83
N LYS A 234 36.66 35.03 26.54
CA LYS A 234 36.62 34.89 28.00
C LYS A 234 36.35 33.43 28.37
N LEU A 235 37.32 32.80 29.03
CA LEU A 235 37.17 31.44 29.56
C LEU A 235 36.35 31.46 30.85
N GLU A 236 35.12 30.93 30.82
CA GLU A 236 34.22 30.95 31.98
C GLU A 236 34.39 29.69 32.87
N CYS A 237 34.66 28.53 32.26
CA CYS A 237 35.02 27.31 32.98
C CYS A 237 35.76 26.30 32.10
N GLY A 238 36.40 25.33 32.75
CA GLY A 238 37.11 24.24 32.09
C GLY A 238 38.44 24.69 31.49
N GLY A 239 38.76 24.17 30.31
CA GLY A 239 39.92 24.59 29.54
C GLY A 239 41.20 23.79 29.80
N GLU A 240 41.10 22.65 30.46
CA GLU A 240 42.20 21.75 30.80
C GLU A 240 41.83 20.26 30.65
N ARG A 241 42.86 19.41 30.66
CA ARG A 241 42.71 17.95 30.77
C ARG A 241 42.16 17.58 32.15
N PHE A 242 41.29 16.58 32.21
CA PHE A 242 40.76 16.07 33.47
C PHE A 242 41.49 14.78 33.89
N GLY A 243 42.11 14.80 35.07
CA GLY A 243 42.87 13.65 35.60
C GLY A 243 44.19 13.38 34.88
N ASP A 244 44.90 12.36 35.36
CA ASP A 244 46.22 11.91 34.88
C ASP A 244 46.14 10.73 33.90
N LYS A 245 44.99 10.01 33.87
CA LYS A 245 44.77 8.81 33.07
C LYS A 245 43.62 8.97 32.08
N GLY A 246 43.82 8.45 30.86
CA GLY A 246 42.83 8.52 29.78
C GLY A 246 42.75 9.90 29.12
N TYR A 247 41.87 10.04 28.13
CA TYR A 247 41.79 11.22 27.26
C TYR A 247 40.60 12.12 27.64
N PHE A 248 40.53 12.57 28.89
CA PHE A 248 39.40 13.37 29.37
C PHE A 248 39.71 14.87 29.29
N ILE A 249 38.73 15.66 28.84
CA ILE A 249 38.82 17.12 28.77
C ILE A 249 37.64 17.69 29.55
N GLN A 250 37.88 18.71 30.36
CA GLN A 250 36.83 19.39 31.10
C GLN A 250 35.81 20.04 30.16
N PRO A 251 34.50 20.03 30.48
CA PRO A 251 33.50 20.84 29.76
C PRO A 251 33.95 22.30 29.77
N THR A 252 34.24 22.84 28.58
CA THR A 252 34.85 24.15 28.42
C THR A 252 33.83 25.12 27.83
N ILE A 253 33.67 26.28 28.46
CA ILE A 253 32.77 27.34 28.00
C ILE A 253 33.58 28.63 27.80
N PHE A 254 33.49 29.17 26.60
CA PHE A 254 33.96 30.51 26.26
C PHE A 254 32.74 31.44 26.05
N SER A 255 32.78 32.60 26.70
CA SER A 255 31.89 33.73 26.42
C SER A 255 32.65 34.83 25.66
N ASP A 256 31.90 35.81 25.18
CA ASP A 256 32.40 36.97 24.43
C ASP A 256 33.21 36.56 23.20
N VAL A 257 32.80 35.47 22.56
CA VAL A 257 33.44 34.95 21.35
C VAL A 257 33.10 35.85 20.16
N LYS A 258 34.11 36.18 19.35
CA LYS A 258 33.98 36.96 18.12
C LYS A 258 33.96 36.04 16.91
N ASP A 259 33.24 36.44 15.86
CA ASP A 259 32.97 35.59 14.71
C ASP A 259 34.24 35.20 13.92
N ASP A 260 35.30 36.01 13.98
CA ASP A 260 36.59 35.80 13.31
C ASP A 260 37.52 34.82 14.05
N MET A 261 37.20 34.46 15.30
CA MET A 261 38.02 33.56 16.09
C MET A 261 38.03 32.14 15.52
N LYS A 262 39.16 31.44 15.67
CA LYS A 262 39.30 30.04 15.22
C LYS A 262 38.22 29.13 15.81
N ILE A 263 37.92 29.27 17.11
CA ILE A 263 36.87 28.51 17.82
C ILE A 263 35.44 28.85 17.35
N ALA A 264 35.24 29.96 16.65
CA ALA A 264 33.98 30.34 16.03
C ALA A 264 33.82 29.76 14.63
N ARG A 265 34.92 29.72 13.85
CA ARG A 265 34.92 29.31 12.44
C ARG A 265 35.10 27.81 12.22
N GLU A 266 36.05 27.21 12.91
CA GLU A 266 36.47 25.82 12.68
C GLU A 266 35.69 24.84 13.55
N GLU A 267 35.37 23.68 13.00
CA GLU A 267 34.69 22.60 13.72
C GLU A 267 35.57 22.02 14.83
N ILE A 268 34.97 21.90 16.03
CA ILE A 268 35.59 21.29 17.20
C ILE A 268 34.79 20.03 17.56
N PHE A 269 35.37 18.87 17.31
CA PHE A 269 34.87 17.59 17.81
C PHE A 269 35.31 17.38 19.26
N GLY A 270 34.77 18.16 20.19
CA GLY A 270 35.19 18.18 21.58
C GLY A 270 34.41 19.16 22.44
N PRO A 271 34.49 19.06 23.78
CA PRO A 271 33.53 19.68 24.69
C PRO A 271 33.83 21.17 24.90
N VAL A 272 33.71 21.97 23.84
CA VAL A 272 34.01 23.41 23.82
C VAL A 272 32.79 24.19 23.31
N MET A 273 32.16 24.95 24.21
CA MET A 273 31.02 25.82 23.91
C MET A 273 31.52 27.23 23.62
N SER A 274 31.12 27.79 22.48
CA SER A 274 31.38 29.20 22.15
C SER A 274 30.09 29.99 22.21
N ILE A 275 29.99 30.95 23.14
CA ILE A 275 28.79 31.77 23.36
C ILE A 275 29.02 33.16 22.76
N PHE A 276 28.07 33.60 21.95
CA PHE A 276 28.06 34.85 21.20
C PHE A 276 26.86 35.68 21.65
N LYS A 277 27.04 37.01 21.73
CA LYS A 277 25.97 37.96 22.01
C LYS A 277 25.37 38.48 20.70
N PHE A 278 24.06 38.69 20.66
CA PHE A 278 23.37 39.40 19.56
C PHE A 278 22.25 40.31 20.08
N ASP A 279 21.86 41.31 19.28
CA ASP A 279 20.79 42.26 19.61
C ASP A 279 19.68 42.30 18.54
N SER A 280 19.96 41.88 17.31
CA SER A 280 19.01 41.88 16.19
C SER A 280 18.88 40.48 15.57
N TYR A 281 17.65 40.12 15.19
CA TYR A 281 17.39 38.83 14.54
C TYR A 281 17.97 38.75 13.13
N ASP A 282 17.92 39.82 12.34
CA ASP A 282 18.51 39.82 11.00
C ASP A 282 20.03 39.65 11.06
N GLU A 283 20.65 40.28 12.08
CA GLU A 283 22.08 40.15 12.34
C GLU A 283 22.45 38.71 12.72
N VAL A 284 21.73 38.11 13.68
CA VAL A 284 22.07 36.77 14.15
C VAL A 284 21.84 35.70 13.08
N ILE A 285 20.84 35.86 12.21
CA ILE A 285 20.65 34.98 11.04
C ILE A 285 21.85 35.06 10.11
N LYS A 286 22.30 36.28 9.77
CA LYS A 286 23.46 36.48 8.91
C LYS A 286 24.72 35.85 9.53
N ARG A 287 24.95 36.05 10.82
CA ARG A 287 26.10 35.51 11.55
C ARG A 287 26.04 33.99 11.69
N ALA A 288 24.88 33.42 11.97
CA ALA A 288 24.66 31.97 12.03
C ALA A 288 24.97 31.31 10.68
N ASN A 289 24.55 31.94 9.58
CA ASN A 289 24.82 31.50 8.22
C ASN A 289 26.24 31.80 7.73
N ASP A 290 26.97 32.74 8.35
CA ASP A 290 28.36 33.00 8.01
C ASP A 290 29.28 31.90 8.57
N THR A 291 29.35 30.82 7.81
CA THR A 291 30.19 29.65 8.03
C THR A 291 30.22 28.83 6.74
N GLU A 292 31.28 28.03 6.56
CA GLU A 292 31.37 27.10 5.42
C GLU A 292 30.50 25.85 5.60
N TYR A 293 29.98 25.63 6.81
CA TYR A 293 29.14 24.49 7.18
C TYR A 293 27.64 24.81 7.08
N GLY A 294 26.81 23.77 7.14
CA GLY A 294 25.36 23.86 7.13
C GLY A 294 24.68 22.53 7.44
N LEU A 295 25.16 21.80 8.45
CA LEU A 295 24.59 20.49 8.78
C LEU A 295 23.31 20.61 9.61
N ALA A 296 23.37 21.29 10.74
CA ALA A 296 22.22 21.49 11.62
C ALA A 296 22.20 22.88 12.24
N ALA A 297 21.04 23.30 12.73
CA ALA A 297 20.84 24.51 13.50
C ALA A 297 19.70 24.34 14.51
N GLY A 298 19.58 25.26 15.45
CA GLY A 298 18.43 25.31 16.34
C GLY A 298 18.06 26.71 16.78
N VAL A 299 16.81 26.87 17.21
CA VAL A 299 16.27 28.11 17.76
C VAL A 299 15.42 27.81 19.00
N ILE A 300 15.60 28.60 20.06
CA ILE A 300 14.77 28.58 21.27
C ILE A 300 14.04 29.92 21.39
N THR A 301 12.71 29.88 21.36
CA THR A 301 11.84 31.07 21.45
C THR A 301 10.40 30.66 21.80
N LYS A 302 9.64 31.54 22.45
CA LYS A 302 8.20 31.32 22.70
C LYS A 302 7.33 31.82 21.54
N ASP A 303 7.87 32.64 20.65
CA ASP A 303 7.20 33.16 19.47
C ASP A 303 7.28 32.18 18.28
N LEU A 304 6.13 31.62 17.93
CA LEU A 304 6.02 30.68 16.80
C LEU A 304 6.34 31.33 15.44
N SER A 305 5.92 32.57 15.23
CA SER A 305 6.16 33.28 13.95
C SER A 305 7.66 33.47 13.75
N ARG A 306 8.34 33.85 14.83
CA ARG A 306 9.80 33.98 14.84
C ARG A 306 10.49 32.65 14.62
N ALA A 307 10.04 31.59 15.27
CA ALA A 307 10.58 30.25 15.06
C ALA A 307 10.51 29.84 13.58
N LEU A 308 9.38 30.07 12.90
CA LEU A 308 9.21 29.78 11.49
C LEU A 308 10.11 30.65 10.59
N GLN A 309 10.29 31.92 10.92
CA GLN A 309 11.21 32.82 10.22
C GLN A 309 12.66 32.30 10.27
N PHE A 310 13.12 31.83 11.44
CA PHE A 310 14.44 31.22 11.57
C PHE A 310 14.57 29.92 10.77
N VAL A 311 13.55 29.06 10.79
CA VAL A 311 13.54 27.81 10.02
C VAL A 311 13.69 28.07 8.52
N GLU A 312 13.03 29.11 8.01
CA GLU A 312 13.11 29.49 6.59
C GLU A 312 14.49 30.04 6.20
N GLN A 313 15.12 30.82 7.07
CA GLN A 313 16.32 31.60 6.72
C GLN A 313 17.65 30.95 7.10
N LEU A 314 17.67 29.95 7.99
CA LEU A 314 18.88 29.25 8.38
C LEU A 314 19.31 28.24 7.30
N GLN A 315 20.55 28.35 6.84
CA GLN A 315 21.14 27.48 5.82
C GLN A 315 21.68 26.19 6.45
N ALA A 316 20.78 25.33 6.92
CA ALA A 316 21.11 24.07 7.55
C ALA A 316 20.22 22.91 7.07
N GLY A 317 20.79 21.72 7.08
CA GLY A 317 20.13 20.46 6.75
C GLY A 317 18.95 20.11 7.64
N SER A 318 19.03 20.52 8.90
CA SER A 318 18.01 20.31 9.92
C SER A 318 17.99 21.49 10.86
N VAL A 319 16.79 22.05 11.10
CA VAL A 319 16.58 23.13 12.06
C VAL A 319 15.62 22.64 13.15
N TRP A 320 16.05 22.67 14.40
CA TRP A 320 15.20 22.28 15.53
C TRP A 320 14.67 23.52 16.28
N VAL A 321 13.38 23.51 16.59
CA VAL A 321 12.71 24.57 17.37
C VAL A 321 12.42 24.06 18.77
N ASN A 322 12.86 24.80 19.79
CA ASN A 322 12.65 24.50 21.22
C ASN A 322 13.14 23.12 21.67
N GLN A 323 14.05 22.53 20.89
CA GLN A 323 14.75 21.28 21.15
C GLN A 323 16.02 21.24 20.30
N TYR A 324 16.85 20.21 20.48
CA TYR A 324 18.03 20.01 19.64
C TYR A 324 18.42 18.54 19.56
N GLY A 325 18.79 18.08 18.36
CA GLY A 325 19.28 16.71 18.14
C GLY A 325 18.19 15.63 18.22
N ALA A 326 16.92 15.99 18.02
CA ALA A 326 15.83 15.02 17.88
C ALA A 326 15.87 14.38 16.48
N LEU A 327 16.33 13.14 16.41
CA LEU A 327 16.37 12.37 15.17
C LEU A 327 15.00 11.76 14.89
N GLN A 328 14.44 12.04 13.70
CA GLN A 328 13.18 11.47 13.22
C GLN A 328 13.49 10.67 11.96
N PHE A 329 13.33 9.34 12.00
CA PHE A 329 13.76 8.46 10.90
C PHE A 329 12.99 8.67 9.59
N GLN A 330 11.78 9.24 9.66
CA GLN A 330 11.00 9.62 8.49
C GLN A 330 11.43 10.98 7.88
N ALA A 331 12.18 11.81 8.61
CA ALA A 331 12.61 13.13 8.13
C ALA A 331 14.00 13.03 7.48
N PRO A 332 14.22 13.70 6.34
CA PRO A 332 15.54 13.71 5.71
C PRO A 332 16.54 14.47 6.58
N PHE A 333 17.76 13.95 6.65
CA PHE A 333 18.89 14.56 7.30
C PHE A 333 20.02 14.73 6.29
N GLY A 334 20.71 15.86 6.28
CA GLY A 334 21.93 16.00 5.48
C GLY A 334 22.38 17.43 5.23
N GLY A 335 23.66 17.61 4.88
CA GLY A 335 24.30 18.93 4.86
C GLY A 335 23.86 19.92 3.77
N PHE A 336 24.15 21.20 4.04
CA PHE A 336 24.31 22.30 3.09
C PHE A 336 25.79 22.69 2.99
N LYS A 337 26.17 23.42 1.92
CA LYS A 337 27.53 23.95 1.71
C LYS A 337 28.60 22.85 1.80
N GLN A 338 29.67 23.05 2.59
CA GLN A 338 30.71 22.05 2.78
C GLN A 338 30.34 20.94 3.78
N SER A 339 29.14 20.98 4.40
CA SER A 339 28.64 19.86 5.21
C SER A 339 28.18 18.66 4.37
N GLY A 340 28.31 18.75 3.05
CA GLY A 340 28.12 17.63 2.13
C GLY A 340 26.86 17.76 1.29
N HIS A 341 26.49 16.66 0.61
CA HIS A 341 25.40 16.62 -0.35
C HIS A 341 24.74 15.24 -0.39
N GLY A 342 23.48 15.22 -0.82
CA GLY A 342 22.55 14.10 -0.65
C GLY A 342 21.79 14.18 0.68
N ARG A 343 20.94 13.19 0.93
CA ARG A 343 20.19 13.04 2.19
C ARG A 343 20.28 11.61 2.70
N GLU A 344 20.23 11.48 4.01
CA GLU A 344 19.99 10.24 4.72
C GLU A 344 18.61 10.28 5.38
N LEU A 345 18.06 9.10 5.69
CA LEU A 345 16.75 8.94 6.32
C LEU A 345 15.56 9.42 5.46
N GLY A 346 14.36 8.97 5.84
CA GLY A 346 13.13 9.26 5.11
C GLY A 346 13.12 8.81 3.64
N ARG A 347 12.05 9.16 2.92
CA ARG A 347 11.90 8.82 1.49
C ARG A 347 13.00 9.41 0.60
N TYR A 348 13.53 10.58 0.97
CA TYR A 348 14.55 11.27 0.20
C TYR A 348 15.93 10.60 0.34
N GLY A 349 16.24 10.02 1.51
CA GLY A 349 17.44 9.22 1.68
C GLY A 349 17.38 7.88 0.93
N LEU A 350 16.19 7.32 0.70
CA LEU A 350 16.03 6.14 -0.17
C LEU A 350 16.29 6.48 -1.65
N ALA A 351 15.90 7.68 -2.11
CA ALA A 351 16.13 8.11 -3.49
C ALA A 351 17.63 8.16 -3.85
N GLU A 352 18.51 8.37 -2.88
CA GLU A 352 19.96 8.30 -3.06
C GLU A 352 20.46 6.88 -3.46
N TYR A 353 19.67 5.85 -3.20
CA TYR A 353 19.98 4.43 -3.41
C TYR A 353 19.20 3.80 -4.58
N TYR A 354 18.53 4.62 -5.40
CA TYR A 354 17.92 4.20 -6.66
C TYR A 354 18.45 4.99 -7.88
N GLU A 355 18.46 4.33 -9.04
CA GLU A 355 18.51 4.95 -10.36
C GLU A 355 17.09 5.12 -10.91
N MET A 356 16.85 6.27 -11.54
CA MET A 356 15.58 6.56 -12.20
C MET A 356 15.72 6.30 -13.70
N SER A 357 14.89 5.40 -14.21
CA SER A 357 14.69 5.24 -15.65
C SER A 357 13.26 5.63 -16.02
N SER A 358 13.08 6.26 -17.17
CA SER A 358 11.76 6.51 -17.77
C SER A 358 11.57 5.57 -18.95
N SER A 359 10.39 4.97 -19.05
CA SER A 359 10.03 4.16 -20.21
C SER A 359 8.72 4.63 -20.81
N ASP A 360 8.70 4.85 -22.13
CA ASP A 360 7.49 5.09 -22.91
C ASP A 360 7.07 3.78 -23.57
N SER A 361 5.85 3.31 -23.28
CA SER A 361 5.32 2.11 -23.93
C SER A 361 4.06 2.42 -24.73
N GLN A 362 4.12 2.13 -26.02
CA GLN A 362 2.96 2.01 -26.90
C GLN A 362 2.95 0.57 -27.43
N ALA A 363 1.96 -0.23 -27.04
CA ALA A 363 1.77 -1.55 -27.64
C ALA A 363 0.29 -1.96 -27.62
N ARG A 364 -0.34 -1.87 -28.79
CA ARG A 364 -1.72 -2.28 -29.11
C ARG A 364 -1.88 -3.79 -29.32
N LYS A 365 -1.08 -4.64 -28.65
CA LYS A 365 -1.26 -6.11 -28.70
C LYS A 365 -1.00 -6.72 -27.33
N VAL A 366 -2.08 -7.22 -26.71
CA VAL A 366 -1.99 -8.12 -25.55
C VAL A 366 -1.70 -9.52 -26.09
N GLU A 367 -0.53 -10.06 -25.78
CA GLU A 367 -0.18 -11.44 -26.13
C GLU A 367 -0.93 -12.41 -25.22
N ILE A 368 -1.78 -13.28 -25.76
CA ILE A 368 -2.52 -14.29 -24.98
C ILE A 368 -1.61 -15.50 -24.75
N LYS A 369 -1.25 -15.74 -23.48
CA LYS A 369 -0.30 -16.81 -23.11
C LYS A 369 -0.94 -18.18 -22.82
N TYR A 370 -2.17 -18.21 -22.30
CA TYR A 370 -2.80 -19.44 -21.81
C TYR A 370 -4.23 -19.59 -22.30
N THR A 371 -4.51 -20.71 -22.95
CA THR A 371 -5.80 -21.05 -23.57
C THR A 371 -6.24 -22.48 -23.28
N GLN A 372 -5.44 -23.24 -22.53
CA GLN A 372 -5.66 -24.66 -22.28
C GLN A 372 -6.38 -24.87 -20.94
N ILE A 373 -6.95 -26.06 -20.75
CA ILE A 373 -7.52 -26.47 -19.46
C ILE A 373 -6.39 -26.64 -18.45
N PHE A 374 -6.59 -26.15 -17.22
CA PHE A 374 -5.61 -26.32 -16.15
C PHE A 374 -6.11 -27.34 -15.14
N ILE A 375 -5.51 -28.53 -15.13
CA ILE A 375 -5.84 -29.59 -14.17
C ILE A 375 -4.53 -30.10 -13.59
N ASN A 376 -4.50 -30.28 -12.26
CA ASN A 376 -3.37 -30.89 -11.57
C ASN A 376 -2.02 -30.18 -11.85
N ASN A 377 -2.01 -28.85 -11.91
CA ASN A 377 -0.85 -28.02 -12.28
C ASN A 377 -0.29 -28.26 -13.70
N GLU A 378 -1.08 -28.84 -14.59
CA GLU A 378 -0.72 -29.15 -15.97
C GLU A 378 -1.73 -28.57 -16.95
N TRP A 379 -1.24 -28.27 -18.16
CA TRP A 379 -2.04 -27.74 -19.26
C TRP A 379 -2.50 -28.87 -20.17
N HIS A 380 -3.82 -29.08 -20.24
CA HIS A 380 -4.43 -30.18 -20.98
C HIS A 380 -5.14 -29.66 -22.24
N LYS A 381 -5.05 -30.43 -23.32
CA LYS A 381 -5.93 -30.27 -24.49
C LYS A 381 -7.27 -30.93 -24.21
N ALA A 382 -8.33 -30.47 -24.88
CA ALA A 382 -9.65 -31.10 -24.79
C ALA A 382 -9.64 -32.58 -25.23
N ALA A 383 -10.45 -33.40 -24.58
CA ALA A 383 -10.52 -34.84 -24.79
C ALA A 383 -10.99 -35.26 -26.20
N ASN A 384 -11.62 -34.37 -26.98
CA ASN A 384 -12.22 -34.67 -28.29
C ASN A 384 -11.73 -33.78 -29.44
N GLY A 385 -10.70 -32.94 -29.22
CA GLY A 385 -10.16 -32.04 -30.26
C GLY A 385 -11.11 -30.93 -30.76
N LYS A 386 -12.33 -30.81 -30.22
CA LYS A 386 -13.31 -29.78 -30.60
C LYS A 386 -13.08 -28.47 -29.82
N THR A 387 -12.99 -27.36 -30.55
CA THR A 387 -12.95 -25.99 -30.04
C THR A 387 -14.35 -25.40 -29.90
N PHE A 388 -14.58 -24.49 -28.94
CA PHE A 388 -15.74 -23.59 -28.92
C PHE A 388 -15.26 -22.13 -29.01
N PRO A 389 -15.99 -21.17 -29.53
CA PRO A 389 -15.45 -19.82 -29.67
C PRO A 389 -15.51 -19.06 -28.33
N VAL A 390 -14.34 -18.81 -27.71
CA VAL A 390 -14.15 -17.64 -26.84
C VAL A 390 -13.89 -16.48 -27.78
N ILE A 391 -14.95 -15.81 -28.24
CA ILE A 391 -14.80 -14.74 -29.24
C ILE A 391 -14.01 -13.60 -28.60
N ASN A 392 -12.75 -13.41 -29.02
CA ASN A 392 -12.06 -12.14 -28.81
C ASN A 392 -12.90 -11.06 -29.52
N PRO A 393 -13.50 -10.08 -28.80
CA PRO A 393 -14.37 -9.07 -29.42
C PRO A 393 -13.65 -8.20 -30.47
N SER A 394 -12.32 -8.29 -30.54
CA SER A 394 -11.44 -7.57 -31.46
C SER A 394 -10.94 -8.41 -32.64
N THR A 395 -10.93 -9.76 -32.57
CA THR A 395 -10.28 -10.61 -33.59
C THR A 395 -11.02 -11.88 -34.01
N GLY A 396 -11.92 -12.46 -33.20
CA GLY A 396 -12.78 -13.58 -33.60
C GLY A 396 -12.19 -15.01 -33.63
N GLU A 397 -11.19 -15.37 -32.81
CA GLU A 397 -10.53 -16.71 -32.79
C GLU A 397 -10.95 -17.64 -31.59
N GLU A 398 -10.76 -18.98 -31.66
CA GLU A 398 -11.54 -20.05 -30.92
C GLU A 398 -10.78 -20.98 -29.87
N ILE A 399 -11.44 -21.53 -28.80
CA ILE A 399 -10.90 -22.42 -27.68
C ILE A 399 -11.87 -23.49 -27.03
N CYS A 400 -11.40 -24.65 -26.54
CA CYS A 400 -11.98 -26.02 -26.36
C CYS A 400 -12.96 -26.51 -25.23
N GLN A 401 -13.67 -27.66 -25.45
CA GLN A 401 -14.54 -28.45 -24.51
C GLN A 401 -13.80 -29.29 -23.41
N VAL A 402 -14.39 -29.53 -22.22
CA VAL A 402 -13.69 -30.09 -21.03
C VAL A 402 -14.27 -31.39 -20.43
N ASP A 403 -13.38 -32.18 -19.81
CA ASP A 403 -13.61 -33.37 -18.98
C ASP A 403 -13.59 -32.97 -17.48
N VAL A 404 -14.77 -32.65 -16.92
CA VAL A 404 -14.95 -32.25 -15.50
C VAL A 404 -14.53 -33.37 -14.54
N ASP A 405 -14.78 -34.63 -14.90
CA ASP A 405 -14.45 -35.79 -14.07
C ASP A 405 -12.94 -35.88 -13.78
N LYS A 406 -12.08 -35.58 -14.76
CA LYS A 406 -10.63 -35.50 -14.54
C LYS A 406 -10.25 -34.45 -13.51
N ALA A 407 -10.86 -33.26 -13.57
CA ALA A 407 -10.61 -32.19 -12.62
C ALA A 407 -11.08 -32.59 -11.21
N VAL A 408 -12.25 -33.23 -11.10
CA VAL A 408 -12.79 -33.71 -9.82
C VAL A 408 -11.91 -34.82 -9.23
N LYS A 409 -11.43 -35.77 -10.05
CA LYS A 409 -10.49 -36.81 -9.60
C LYS A 409 -9.18 -36.21 -9.08
N ALA A 410 -8.63 -35.20 -9.76
CA ALA A 410 -7.43 -34.49 -9.31
C ALA A 410 -7.68 -33.75 -7.99
N ALA A 411 -8.81 -33.05 -7.88
CA ALA A 411 -9.21 -32.35 -6.67
C ALA A 411 -9.39 -33.32 -5.50
N ARG A 412 -10.11 -34.44 -5.69
CA ARG A 412 -10.34 -35.45 -4.66
C ARG A 412 -9.02 -36.03 -4.15
N LYS A 413 -8.07 -36.32 -5.04
CA LYS A 413 -6.72 -36.77 -4.66
C LYS A 413 -5.96 -35.71 -3.85
N ALA A 414 -6.07 -34.43 -4.23
CA ALA A 414 -5.46 -33.33 -3.49
C ALA A 414 -6.14 -33.03 -2.15
N PHE A 415 -7.36 -33.52 -1.94
CA PHE A 415 -8.10 -33.41 -0.68
C PHE A 415 -7.99 -34.63 0.25
N ASP A 416 -7.34 -35.70 -0.21
CA ASP A 416 -7.08 -36.90 0.59
C ASP A 416 -6.41 -36.53 1.92
N ILE A 417 -6.78 -37.18 3.03
CA ILE A 417 -6.29 -36.86 4.37
C ILE A 417 -4.76 -36.96 4.46
N GLU A 418 -4.16 -37.83 3.66
CA GLU A 418 -2.70 -38.04 3.64
C GLU A 418 -1.96 -37.05 2.72
N SER A 419 -2.70 -36.25 1.93
CA SER A 419 -2.14 -35.31 0.97
C SER A 419 -1.39 -34.15 1.64
N PRO A 420 -0.40 -33.54 0.93
CA PRO A 420 0.27 -32.34 1.43
C PRO A 420 -0.70 -31.22 1.82
N TRP A 421 -1.73 -30.97 1.00
CA TRP A 421 -2.68 -29.87 1.23
C TRP A 421 -3.44 -30.02 2.56
N ARG A 422 -3.88 -31.25 2.89
CA ARG A 422 -4.56 -31.54 4.16
C ARG A 422 -3.64 -31.52 5.37
N LYS A 423 -2.35 -31.83 5.18
CA LYS A 423 -1.33 -31.85 6.23
C LYS A 423 -0.60 -30.53 6.42
N TYR A 424 -0.77 -29.55 5.53
CA TYR A 424 -0.13 -28.25 5.67
C TYR A 424 -0.58 -27.55 6.94
N GLU A 425 0.41 -27.04 7.67
CA GLU A 425 0.17 -26.08 8.74
C GLU A 425 -0.59 -24.86 8.21
N PRO A 426 -1.49 -24.25 8.99
CA PRO A 426 -2.23 -23.06 8.58
C PRO A 426 -1.35 -21.95 7.98
N VAL A 427 -0.17 -21.72 8.57
CA VAL A 427 0.79 -20.72 8.09
C VAL A 427 1.32 -21.02 6.68
N ALA A 428 1.52 -22.29 6.33
CA ALA A 428 2.00 -22.68 5.01
C ALA A 428 0.93 -22.39 3.93
N ARG A 429 -0.34 -22.69 4.22
CA ARG A 429 -1.46 -22.33 3.33
C ARG A 429 -1.60 -20.81 3.19
N ALA A 430 -1.53 -20.07 4.29
CA ALA A 430 -1.58 -18.61 4.28
C ALA A 430 -0.45 -18.01 3.41
N ASN A 431 0.77 -18.54 3.50
CA ASN A 431 1.91 -18.07 2.71
C ASN A 431 1.73 -18.33 1.21
N LEU A 432 1.13 -19.46 0.82
CA LEU A 432 0.79 -19.72 -0.59
C LEU A 432 -0.23 -18.70 -1.13
N MET A 433 -1.27 -18.41 -0.36
CA MET A 433 -2.27 -17.41 -0.72
C MET A 433 -1.67 -16.00 -0.83
N ARG A 434 -0.85 -15.58 0.14
CA ARG A 434 -0.14 -14.29 0.08
C ARG A 434 0.81 -14.19 -1.10
N LYS A 435 1.51 -15.28 -1.42
CA LYS A 435 2.37 -15.34 -2.61
C LYS A 435 1.53 -15.20 -3.89
N PHE A 436 0.36 -15.86 -3.98
CA PHE A 436 -0.54 -15.68 -5.11
C PHE A 436 -1.05 -14.24 -5.24
N ALA A 437 -1.47 -13.60 -4.14
CA ALA A 437 -1.82 -12.18 -4.13
C ALA A 437 -0.68 -11.28 -4.59
N THR A 438 0.56 -11.56 -4.14
CA THR A 438 1.77 -10.86 -4.60
C THR A 438 1.99 -11.02 -6.10
N LEU A 439 1.76 -12.21 -6.66
CA LEU A 439 1.89 -12.47 -8.10
C LEU A 439 0.79 -11.76 -8.91
N LEU A 440 -0.43 -11.66 -8.40
CA LEU A 440 -1.49 -10.85 -9.01
C LEU A 440 -1.09 -9.37 -9.10
N ARG A 441 -0.54 -8.81 -8.01
CA ARG A 441 -0.03 -7.42 -8.00
C ARG A 441 1.17 -7.24 -8.93
N ARG A 442 2.06 -8.24 -9.01
CA ARG A 442 3.21 -8.21 -9.93
C ARG A 442 2.78 -8.10 -11.39
N ASP A 443 1.75 -8.85 -11.78
CA ASP A 443 1.30 -8.94 -13.16
C ASP A 443 0.12 -8.00 -13.47
N VAL A 444 -0.15 -7.01 -12.62
CA VAL A 444 -1.32 -6.13 -12.70
C VAL A 444 -1.48 -5.44 -14.06
N ASP A 445 -0.39 -4.97 -14.67
CA ASP A 445 -0.44 -4.28 -15.96
C ASP A 445 -0.78 -5.21 -17.12
N TYR A 446 -0.34 -6.47 -17.05
CA TYR A 446 -0.68 -7.47 -18.06
C TYR A 446 -2.10 -7.99 -17.83
N LEU A 447 -2.44 -8.31 -16.59
CA LEU A 447 -3.75 -8.82 -16.20
C LEU A 447 -4.88 -7.82 -16.46
N SER A 448 -4.66 -6.52 -16.19
CA SER A 448 -5.65 -5.47 -16.49
C SER A 448 -5.94 -5.40 -17.99
N LYS A 449 -4.91 -5.35 -18.84
CA LYS A 449 -5.08 -5.36 -20.30
C LYS A 449 -5.71 -6.64 -20.81
N LEU A 450 -5.38 -7.79 -20.22
CA LEU A 450 -6.00 -9.07 -20.54
C LEU A 450 -7.49 -9.05 -20.15
N GLU A 451 -7.83 -8.54 -18.97
CA GLU A 451 -9.22 -8.42 -18.50
C GLU A 451 -10.01 -7.45 -19.39
N THR A 452 -9.44 -6.29 -19.75
CA THR A 452 -10.04 -5.34 -20.70
C THR A 452 -10.31 -5.99 -22.07
N LEU A 453 -9.35 -6.76 -22.60
CA LEU A 453 -9.53 -7.51 -23.84
C LEU A 453 -10.65 -8.56 -23.73
N ASN A 454 -10.68 -9.24 -22.59
CA ASN A 454 -11.52 -10.40 -22.30
C ASN A 454 -12.98 -10.00 -22.03
N ASN A 455 -13.20 -8.90 -21.30
CA ASN A 455 -14.49 -8.48 -20.75
C ASN A 455 -15.04 -7.17 -21.36
N GLY A 456 -14.17 -6.25 -21.79
CA GLY A 456 -14.55 -4.96 -22.37
C GLY A 456 -14.61 -3.79 -21.38
N LYS A 457 -14.29 -3.97 -20.10
CA LYS A 457 -14.08 -2.87 -19.14
C LYS A 457 -12.87 -2.01 -19.50
N SER A 458 -12.91 -0.74 -19.11
CA SER A 458 -11.76 0.17 -19.24
C SER A 458 -10.52 -0.41 -18.55
N VAL A 459 -9.32 -0.09 -19.04
CA VAL A 459 -8.07 -0.58 -18.45
C VAL A 459 -7.93 -0.16 -16.98
N GLU A 460 -8.38 1.04 -16.62
CA GLU A 460 -8.32 1.53 -15.24
C GLU A 460 -9.29 0.76 -14.33
N ASP A 461 -10.54 0.53 -14.76
CA ASP A 461 -11.48 -0.29 -14.00
C ASP A 461 -10.97 -1.73 -13.85
N SER A 462 -10.39 -2.30 -14.91
CA SER A 462 -9.79 -3.63 -14.86
C SER A 462 -8.61 -3.68 -13.90
N LYS A 463 -7.75 -2.64 -13.85
CA LYS A 463 -6.66 -2.53 -12.89
C LYS A 463 -7.17 -2.50 -11.45
N GLY A 464 -8.24 -1.75 -11.20
CA GLY A 464 -8.96 -1.75 -9.93
C GLY A 464 -9.42 -3.16 -9.52
N ASP A 465 -10.03 -3.91 -10.45
CA ASP A 465 -10.48 -5.28 -10.21
C ASP A 465 -9.32 -6.22 -9.84
N ILE A 466 -8.16 -6.12 -10.52
CA ILE A 466 -6.99 -6.97 -10.20
C ILE A 466 -6.49 -6.70 -8.78
N LEU A 467 -6.37 -5.43 -8.41
CA LEU A 467 -5.86 -5.04 -7.09
C LEU A 467 -6.85 -5.44 -5.99
N ALA A 468 -8.14 -5.19 -6.18
CA ALA A 468 -9.19 -5.64 -5.25
C ALA A 468 -9.20 -7.17 -5.11
N SER A 469 -8.95 -7.91 -6.20
CA SER A 469 -8.82 -9.37 -6.19
C SER A 469 -7.63 -9.83 -5.36
N ALA A 470 -6.46 -9.19 -5.51
CA ALA A 470 -5.28 -9.49 -4.71
C ALA A 470 -5.52 -9.21 -3.22
N ASP A 471 -6.16 -8.09 -2.90
CA ASP A 471 -6.53 -7.72 -1.53
C ASP A 471 -7.54 -8.71 -0.92
N CYS A 472 -8.48 -9.23 -1.71
CA CYS A 472 -9.42 -10.26 -1.28
C CYS A 472 -8.69 -11.56 -0.91
N ILE A 473 -7.74 -12.01 -1.73
CA ILE A 473 -6.93 -13.18 -1.43
C ILE A 473 -6.09 -12.96 -0.15
N ASP A 474 -5.45 -11.80 0.01
CA ASP A 474 -4.66 -11.48 1.19
C ASP A 474 -5.50 -11.39 2.47
N TYR A 475 -6.69 -10.80 2.38
CA TYR A 475 -7.65 -10.77 3.47
C TYR A 475 -7.96 -12.18 3.98
N TYR A 476 -8.25 -13.11 3.07
CA TYR A 476 -8.53 -14.49 3.42
C TYR A 476 -7.29 -15.30 3.82
N ALA A 477 -6.11 -14.96 3.32
CA ALA A 477 -4.86 -15.50 3.85
C ALA A 477 -4.67 -15.14 5.34
N GLY A 478 -5.22 -14.01 5.78
CA GLY A 478 -5.30 -13.61 7.18
C GLY A 478 -6.25 -14.45 8.05
N TRP A 479 -7.18 -15.20 7.45
CA TRP A 479 -8.18 -16.01 8.18
C TRP A 479 -7.78 -17.47 8.40
N VAL A 480 -6.78 -17.97 7.68
CA VAL A 480 -6.43 -19.40 7.64
C VAL A 480 -6.18 -20.03 9.02
N ASP A 481 -5.61 -19.26 9.96
CA ASP A 481 -5.31 -19.65 11.34
C ASP A 481 -6.34 -19.15 12.37
N LYS A 482 -7.45 -18.54 11.91
CA LYS A 482 -8.53 -17.97 12.74
C LYS A 482 -9.87 -18.65 12.55
N ILE A 483 -9.92 -19.73 11.76
CA ILE A 483 -11.10 -20.57 11.60
C ILE A 483 -11.12 -21.56 12.79
N THR A 484 -11.76 -21.15 13.87
CA THR A 484 -11.86 -21.91 15.12
C THR A 484 -13.25 -22.50 15.32
N GLY A 485 -13.34 -23.64 16.00
CA GLY A 485 -14.60 -24.12 16.57
C GLY A 485 -14.87 -23.52 17.96
N GLU A 486 -15.79 -24.15 18.69
CA GLU A 486 -16.25 -23.70 20.00
C GLU A 486 -16.15 -24.84 21.03
N THR A 487 -15.91 -24.51 22.29
CA THR A 487 -16.10 -25.44 23.42
C THR A 487 -17.47 -25.20 24.04
N ILE A 488 -18.29 -26.25 24.18
CA ILE A 488 -19.70 -26.12 24.54
C ILE A 488 -19.94 -26.75 25.93
N PRO A 489 -20.50 -26.03 26.92
CA PRO A 489 -20.81 -26.59 28.23
C PRO A 489 -22.10 -27.44 28.18
N GLY A 490 -21.95 -28.76 28.09
CA GLY A 490 -23.09 -29.71 27.98
C GLY A 490 -23.59 -30.35 29.28
N GLY A 491 -22.90 -30.20 30.41
CA GLY A 491 -23.20 -30.90 31.67
C GLY A 491 -22.22 -32.02 32.03
N CYS A 492 -22.43 -32.69 33.18
CA CYS A 492 -21.41 -33.51 33.87
C CYS A 492 -20.75 -34.63 33.03
N ASP A 493 -19.43 -34.78 33.23
CA ASP A 493 -18.52 -35.80 32.73
C ASP A 493 -18.30 -35.88 31.20
N GLN A 494 -18.51 -34.77 30.47
CA GLN A 494 -18.22 -34.70 29.03
C GLN A 494 -17.45 -33.43 28.64
N MET A 495 -16.45 -33.59 27.77
CA MET A 495 -15.83 -32.49 27.01
C MET A 495 -16.48 -32.44 25.63
N ILE A 496 -17.14 -31.32 25.31
CA ILE A 496 -17.79 -31.09 24.01
C ILE A 496 -17.12 -29.93 23.31
N PHE A 497 -16.71 -30.13 22.06
CA PHE A 497 -16.21 -29.06 21.22
C PHE A 497 -16.56 -29.27 19.75
N THR A 498 -16.59 -28.21 18.96
CA THR A 498 -16.76 -28.28 17.51
C THR A 498 -15.42 -28.10 16.78
N ARG A 499 -15.34 -28.68 15.59
CA ARG A 499 -14.29 -28.43 14.60
C ARG A 499 -14.94 -27.89 13.34
N HIS A 500 -14.36 -26.84 12.76
CA HIS A 500 -14.71 -26.36 11.42
C HIS A 500 -13.74 -26.99 10.42
N GLU A 501 -14.18 -28.06 9.74
CA GLU A 501 -13.37 -28.79 8.77
C GLU A 501 -13.67 -28.31 7.35
N PRO A 502 -12.72 -28.32 6.38
CA PRO A 502 -13.07 -28.04 4.99
C PRO A 502 -14.15 -28.98 4.49
N ILE A 503 -15.07 -28.47 3.67
CA ILE A 503 -16.13 -29.26 3.05
C ILE A 503 -15.54 -30.32 2.10
N GLY A 504 -14.55 -29.94 1.29
CA GLY A 504 -13.90 -30.82 0.33
C GLY A 504 -13.77 -30.23 -1.06
N VAL A 505 -14.27 -30.94 -2.07
CA VAL A 505 -14.24 -30.51 -3.46
C VAL A 505 -15.35 -29.49 -3.72
N CYS A 506 -14.94 -28.26 -3.98
CA CYS A 506 -15.85 -27.15 -4.29
C CYS A 506 -15.89 -26.88 -5.79
N GLY A 507 -17.03 -27.15 -6.41
CA GLY A 507 -17.36 -26.70 -7.76
C GLY A 507 -17.73 -25.21 -7.75
N GLN A 508 -17.03 -24.37 -8.50
CA GLN A 508 -17.22 -22.93 -8.48
C GLN A 508 -17.51 -22.43 -9.90
N ILE A 509 -18.64 -21.76 -10.11
CA ILE A 509 -19.09 -21.28 -11.42
C ILE A 509 -19.24 -19.75 -11.32
N ILE A 510 -18.45 -19.02 -12.10
CA ILE A 510 -18.37 -17.55 -12.02
C ILE A 510 -18.92 -16.89 -13.31
N PRO A 511 -19.48 -15.66 -13.21
CA PRO A 511 -20.01 -14.91 -14.33
C PRO A 511 -18.90 -14.17 -15.07
N TRP A 512 -19.29 -13.49 -16.13
CA TRP A 512 -18.38 -12.78 -17.02
C TRP A 512 -18.17 -11.30 -16.69
N ASN A 513 -18.97 -10.72 -15.80
CA ASN A 513 -18.99 -9.26 -15.63
C ASN A 513 -17.83 -8.69 -14.78
N TYR A 514 -17.35 -9.47 -13.81
CA TYR A 514 -16.12 -9.19 -13.06
C TYR A 514 -15.28 -10.48 -12.93
N PRO A 515 -14.69 -11.00 -14.02
CA PRO A 515 -14.14 -12.35 -14.08
C PRO A 515 -13.13 -12.65 -12.97
N ILE A 516 -12.10 -11.81 -12.82
CA ILE A 516 -11.05 -12.04 -11.82
C ILE A 516 -11.51 -11.78 -10.39
N MET A 517 -12.35 -10.75 -10.16
CA MET A 517 -12.89 -10.46 -8.83
C MET A 517 -13.80 -11.58 -8.35
N MET A 518 -14.66 -12.10 -9.22
CA MET A 518 -15.50 -13.25 -8.90
C MET A 518 -14.67 -14.50 -8.65
N MET A 519 -13.59 -14.72 -9.40
CA MET A 519 -12.63 -15.79 -9.08
C MET A 519 -12.04 -15.60 -7.67
N ALA A 520 -11.60 -14.40 -7.30
CA ALA A 520 -11.01 -14.13 -5.98
C ALA A 520 -12.01 -14.33 -4.83
N TRP A 521 -13.27 -13.91 -5.00
CA TRP A 521 -14.34 -14.11 -4.02
C TRP A 521 -14.64 -15.58 -3.77
N LYS A 522 -14.43 -16.44 -4.79
CA LYS A 522 -14.58 -17.89 -4.68
C LYS A 522 -13.33 -18.55 -4.11
N PHE A 523 -12.15 -18.15 -4.58
CA PHE A 523 -10.87 -18.76 -4.18
C PHE A 523 -10.52 -18.44 -2.74
N GLY A 524 -10.63 -17.18 -2.33
CA GLY A 524 -10.24 -16.69 -1.01
C GLY A 524 -10.78 -17.54 0.15
N PRO A 525 -12.11 -17.56 0.38
CA PRO A 525 -12.68 -18.29 1.51
C PRO A 525 -12.53 -19.81 1.36
N ALA A 526 -12.64 -20.36 0.14
CA ALA A 526 -12.51 -21.78 -0.09
C ALA A 526 -11.11 -22.32 0.26
N LEU A 527 -10.06 -21.67 -0.24
CA LEU A 527 -8.67 -22.04 0.04
C LEU A 527 -8.30 -21.78 1.51
N ALA A 528 -8.83 -20.71 2.11
CA ALA A 528 -8.57 -20.42 3.53
C ALA A 528 -9.08 -21.52 4.45
N CYS A 529 -10.30 -22.02 4.19
CA CYS A 529 -10.87 -23.16 4.90
C CYS A 529 -10.16 -24.50 4.58
N GLY A 530 -9.29 -24.56 3.56
CA GLY A 530 -8.55 -25.77 3.18
C GLY A 530 -9.27 -26.66 2.15
N ASN A 531 -10.25 -26.12 1.42
CA ASN A 531 -10.93 -26.85 0.34
C ASN A 531 -10.03 -26.96 -0.91
N VAL A 532 -10.48 -27.78 -1.86
CA VAL A 532 -9.92 -27.86 -3.21
C VAL A 532 -10.99 -27.46 -4.23
N ILE A 533 -10.57 -26.94 -5.38
CA ILE A 533 -11.44 -26.17 -6.28
C ILE A 533 -11.46 -26.78 -7.69
N VAL A 534 -12.67 -26.85 -8.25
CA VAL A 534 -12.93 -27.00 -9.69
C VAL A 534 -13.69 -25.77 -10.16
N LEU A 535 -13.00 -24.83 -10.80
CA LEU A 535 -13.53 -23.56 -11.27
C LEU A 535 -13.93 -23.65 -12.75
N LYS A 536 -15.17 -23.27 -13.06
CA LYS A 536 -15.61 -22.95 -14.42
C LYS A 536 -15.74 -21.44 -14.58
N PRO A 537 -14.81 -20.77 -15.29
CA PRO A 537 -15.01 -19.38 -15.70
C PRO A 537 -16.12 -19.27 -16.74
N ALA A 538 -16.74 -18.10 -16.86
CA ALA A 538 -17.71 -17.83 -17.89
C ALA A 538 -17.09 -18.00 -19.30
N GLU A 539 -17.84 -18.58 -20.23
CA GLU A 539 -17.37 -18.89 -21.59
C GLU A 539 -16.99 -17.63 -22.38
N GLN A 540 -17.53 -16.47 -21.99
CA GLN A 540 -17.21 -15.17 -22.57
C GLN A 540 -15.86 -14.63 -22.09
N THR A 541 -15.38 -15.03 -20.90
CA THR A 541 -14.26 -14.35 -20.22
C THR A 541 -13.24 -15.29 -19.54
N PRO A 542 -12.79 -16.40 -20.15
CA PRO A 542 -11.94 -17.38 -19.46
C PRO A 542 -10.48 -16.97 -19.30
N LEU A 543 -9.97 -15.99 -20.06
CA LEU A 543 -8.53 -15.80 -20.24
C LEU A 543 -7.80 -15.41 -18.96
N THR A 544 -8.41 -14.55 -18.13
CA THR A 544 -7.80 -14.12 -16.86
C THR A 544 -7.79 -15.22 -15.81
N ALA A 545 -8.85 -16.04 -15.72
CA ALA A 545 -8.86 -17.21 -14.84
C ALA A 545 -7.78 -18.23 -15.24
N LEU A 546 -7.55 -18.43 -16.55
CA LEU A 546 -6.47 -19.28 -17.05
C LEU A 546 -5.10 -18.70 -16.70
N TYR A 547 -4.88 -17.39 -16.90
CA TYR A 547 -3.62 -16.78 -16.48
C TYR A 547 -3.39 -16.91 -14.97
N CYS A 548 -4.43 -16.69 -14.15
CA CYS A 548 -4.34 -16.91 -12.71
C CYS A 548 -3.97 -18.35 -12.34
N ALA A 549 -4.39 -19.35 -13.14
CA ALA A 549 -3.99 -20.73 -12.93
C ALA A 549 -2.47 -20.95 -13.10
N SER A 550 -1.81 -20.23 -14.03
CA SER A 550 -0.35 -20.25 -14.13
C SER A 550 0.31 -19.65 -12.88
N LEU A 551 -0.26 -18.60 -12.32
CA LEU A 551 0.23 -17.97 -11.09
C LEU A 551 0.00 -18.84 -9.85
N ILE A 552 -1.08 -19.62 -9.79
CA ILE A 552 -1.29 -20.63 -8.75
C ILE A 552 -0.17 -21.68 -8.77
N LYS A 553 0.20 -22.15 -9.97
CA LYS A 553 1.36 -23.05 -10.13
C LYS A 553 2.66 -22.38 -9.69
N GLU A 554 2.90 -21.13 -10.08
CA GLU A 554 4.10 -20.37 -9.70
C GLU A 554 4.17 -20.08 -8.19
N ALA A 555 3.02 -19.81 -7.56
CA ALA A 555 2.91 -19.64 -6.12
C ALA A 555 3.34 -20.91 -5.38
N GLY A 556 3.14 -22.08 -5.99
CA GLY A 556 3.56 -23.38 -5.45
C GLY A 556 2.43 -24.14 -4.77
N PHE A 557 1.17 -23.88 -5.15
CA PHE A 557 0.05 -24.69 -4.69
C PHE A 557 0.24 -26.15 -5.11
N PRO A 558 -0.07 -27.13 -4.25
CA PRO A 558 0.01 -28.54 -4.62
C PRO A 558 -0.87 -28.86 -5.84
N PRO A 559 -0.43 -29.78 -6.72
CA PRO A 559 -1.23 -30.23 -7.85
C PRO A 559 -2.62 -30.70 -7.41
N GLY A 560 -3.65 -30.22 -8.13
CA GLY A 560 -5.05 -30.61 -7.93
C GLY A 560 -5.81 -29.74 -6.93
N VAL A 561 -5.14 -28.89 -6.16
CA VAL A 561 -5.81 -27.97 -5.21
C VAL A 561 -6.69 -26.95 -5.95
N VAL A 562 -6.24 -26.47 -7.11
CA VAL A 562 -7.03 -25.61 -8.00
C VAL A 562 -7.01 -26.20 -9.40
N ASN A 563 -8.19 -26.34 -9.99
CA ASN A 563 -8.37 -26.79 -11.37
C ASN A 563 -9.30 -25.79 -12.07
N VAL A 564 -8.95 -25.36 -13.27
CA VAL A 564 -9.73 -24.39 -14.07
C VAL A 564 -10.17 -25.07 -15.36
N VAL A 565 -11.48 -25.17 -15.54
CA VAL A 565 -12.17 -25.89 -16.60
C VAL A 565 -13.09 -24.94 -17.40
N PRO A 566 -12.55 -24.17 -18.37
CA PRO A 566 -13.36 -23.29 -19.21
C PRO A 566 -14.34 -24.09 -20.07
N GLY A 567 -15.62 -23.77 -20.05
CA GLY A 567 -16.64 -24.48 -20.83
C GLY A 567 -17.92 -23.68 -20.92
N ASP A 568 -18.91 -24.15 -21.68
CA ASP A 568 -20.24 -23.54 -21.65
C ASP A 568 -21.02 -23.89 -20.37
N GLY A 569 -22.05 -23.10 -20.08
CA GLY A 569 -22.94 -23.37 -18.94
C GLY A 569 -23.71 -24.70 -19.05
N PRO A 570 -24.46 -24.95 -20.14
CA PRO A 570 -25.33 -26.13 -20.25
C PRO A 570 -24.63 -27.48 -20.14
N GLN A 571 -23.38 -27.59 -20.58
CA GLN A 571 -22.59 -28.80 -20.52
C GLN A 571 -21.64 -28.79 -19.32
N CYS A 572 -20.69 -27.84 -19.26
CA CYS A 572 -19.63 -27.86 -18.24
C CYS A 572 -20.16 -27.42 -16.86
N GLY A 573 -20.94 -26.35 -16.81
CA GLY A 573 -21.57 -25.88 -15.56
C GLY A 573 -22.56 -26.90 -14.98
N ASN A 574 -23.38 -27.52 -15.84
CA ASN A 574 -24.28 -28.59 -15.42
C ASN A 574 -23.51 -29.81 -14.91
N ALA A 575 -22.46 -30.25 -15.61
CA ALA A 575 -21.64 -31.37 -15.17
C ALA A 575 -21.08 -31.15 -13.75
N ILE A 576 -20.59 -29.95 -13.43
CA ILE A 576 -20.17 -29.58 -12.07
C ILE A 576 -21.33 -29.68 -11.07
N SER A 577 -22.51 -29.19 -11.45
CA SER A 577 -23.68 -29.12 -10.54
C SER A 577 -24.23 -30.50 -10.18
N VAL A 578 -24.24 -31.45 -11.12
CA VAL A 578 -24.75 -32.82 -10.92
C VAL A 578 -23.68 -33.82 -10.47
N HIS A 579 -22.39 -33.46 -10.45
CA HIS A 579 -21.32 -34.42 -10.16
C HIS A 579 -21.45 -34.99 -8.74
N GLU A 580 -21.41 -36.32 -8.62
CA GLU A 580 -21.61 -37.04 -7.35
C GLU A 580 -20.44 -36.84 -6.37
N ASP A 581 -19.21 -36.71 -6.88
CA ASP A 581 -18.02 -36.47 -6.04
C ASP A 581 -17.67 -34.98 -5.81
N ILE A 582 -18.60 -34.04 -6.04
CA ILE A 582 -18.44 -32.64 -5.64
C ILE A 582 -19.24 -32.38 -4.37
N ASP A 583 -18.59 -31.84 -3.33
CA ASP A 583 -19.16 -31.70 -1.99
C ASP A 583 -19.95 -30.39 -1.81
N LYS A 584 -19.60 -29.36 -2.60
CA LYS A 584 -20.27 -28.05 -2.62
C LYS A 584 -20.25 -27.44 -4.02
N VAL A 585 -21.32 -26.73 -4.38
CA VAL A 585 -21.34 -25.82 -5.53
C VAL A 585 -21.55 -24.36 -5.09
N ALA A 586 -20.75 -23.45 -5.62
CA ALA A 586 -20.94 -22.00 -5.50
C ALA A 586 -21.16 -21.41 -6.89
N PHE A 587 -22.26 -20.69 -7.08
CA PHE A 587 -22.65 -20.13 -8.37
C PHE A 587 -22.93 -18.63 -8.24
N THR A 588 -22.38 -17.85 -9.17
CA THR A 588 -22.78 -16.46 -9.37
C THR A 588 -23.29 -16.27 -10.80
N GLY A 589 -24.48 -15.70 -10.96
CA GLY A 589 -25.09 -15.50 -12.28
C GLY A 589 -26.59 -15.21 -12.24
N SER A 590 -27.34 -15.62 -13.27
CA SER A 590 -28.77 -15.31 -13.35
C SER A 590 -29.61 -16.14 -12.38
N VAL A 591 -30.74 -15.58 -11.92
CA VAL A 591 -31.70 -16.28 -11.05
C VAL A 591 -32.22 -17.57 -11.70
N GLU A 592 -32.45 -17.55 -13.00
CA GLU A 592 -32.92 -18.73 -13.75
C GLU A 592 -31.92 -19.89 -13.67
N VAL A 593 -30.63 -19.60 -13.86
CA VAL A 593 -29.58 -20.62 -13.80
C VAL A 593 -29.31 -21.03 -12.35
N GLY A 594 -29.37 -20.10 -11.39
CA GLY A 594 -29.24 -20.40 -9.96
C GLY A 594 -30.25 -21.44 -9.48
N LYS A 595 -31.51 -21.35 -9.93
CA LYS A 595 -32.54 -22.37 -9.66
C LYS A 595 -32.16 -23.73 -10.23
N LYS A 596 -31.66 -23.78 -11.48
CA LYS A 596 -31.20 -25.02 -12.12
C LYS A 596 -30.03 -25.66 -11.36
N VAL A 597 -29.07 -24.85 -10.87
CA VAL A 597 -27.94 -25.33 -10.05
C VAL A 597 -28.45 -25.93 -8.75
N GLN A 598 -29.39 -25.26 -8.07
CA GLN A 598 -29.97 -25.76 -6.83
C GLN A 598 -30.77 -27.07 -7.04
N GLU A 599 -31.55 -27.16 -8.12
CA GLU A 599 -32.23 -28.39 -8.51
C GLU A 599 -31.27 -29.54 -8.83
N ALA A 600 -30.17 -29.24 -9.54
CA ALA A 600 -29.14 -30.22 -9.90
C ALA A 600 -28.43 -30.78 -8.65
N ALA A 601 -28.11 -29.92 -7.68
CA ALA A 601 -27.57 -30.33 -6.39
C ALA A 601 -28.56 -31.23 -5.63
N ALA A 602 -29.84 -30.87 -5.63
CA ALA A 602 -30.89 -31.65 -4.98
C ALA A 602 -31.10 -33.04 -5.62
N LYS A 603 -31.00 -33.14 -6.95
CA LYS A 603 -31.21 -34.38 -7.72
C LYS A 603 -30.03 -35.36 -7.67
N SER A 604 -28.83 -34.87 -7.36
CA SER A 604 -27.60 -35.68 -7.29
C SER A 604 -27.34 -36.13 -5.86
N ASN A 605 -26.44 -35.44 -5.15
CA ASN A 605 -25.89 -35.86 -3.86
C ASN A 605 -26.24 -34.92 -2.68
N LEU A 606 -27.20 -34.00 -2.86
CA LEU A 606 -27.56 -32.97 -1.88
C LEU A 606 -26.38 -32.07 -1.45
N LYS A 607 -25.38 -31.89 -2.33
CA LYS A 607 -24.24 -30.98 -2.10
C LYS A 607 -24.70 -29.59 -1.68
N ARG A 608 -23.91 -28.93 -0.82
CA ARG A 608 -24.19 -27.55 -0.37
C ARG A 608 -24.20 -26.59 -1.55
N VAL A 609 -25.11 -25.62 -1.52
CA VAL A 609 -25.25 -24.60 -2.57
C VAL A 609 -25.09 -23.21 -1.95
N SER A 610 -24.28 -22.35 -2.56
CA SER A 610 -24.34 -20.90 -2.35
C SER A 610 -24.58 -20.19 -3.68
N LEU A 611 -25.49 -19.21 -3.67
CA LEU A 611 -25.97 -18.52 -4.86
C LEU A 611 -25.83 -17.01 -4.68
N GLU A 612 -25.14 -16.36 -5.61
CA GLU A 612 -25.13 -14.89 -5.76
C GLU A 612 -25.78 -14.54 -7.09
N LEU A 613 -26.96 -13.92 -7.06
CA LEU A 613 -27.83 -13.81 -8.22
C LEU A 613 -28.14 -12.34 -8.57
N GLY A 614 -28.91 -12.15 -9.64
CA GLY A 614 -29.28 -10.83 -10.15
C GLY A 614 -30.09 -9.97 -9.17
N GLY A 615 -30.24 -8.70 -9.54
CA GLY A 615 -30.90 -7.69 -8.72
C GLY A 615 -31.73 -6.68 -9.51
N LYS A 616 -32.57 -5.95 -8.76
CA LYS A 616 -33.24 -4.73 -9.23
C LYS A 616 -33.19 -3.66 -8.16
N SER A 617 -31.95 -3.35 -7.79
CA SER A 617 -31.61 -2.63 -6.58
C SER A 617 -32.14 -1.19 -6.59
N PRO A 618 -32.82 -0.76 -5.51
CA PRO A 618 -33.31 0.60 -5.38
C PRO A 618 -32.20 1.55 -4.92
N LEU A 619 -32.25 2.79 -5.40
CA LEU A 619 -31.52 3.93 -4.86
C LEU A 619 -32.55 5.03 -4.56
N ILE A 620 -32.71 5.41 -3.30
CA ILE A 620 -33.65 6.44 -2.86
C ILE A 620 -32.92 7.77 -2.69
N ILE A 621 -33.38 8.81 -3.36
CA ILE A 621 -32.88 10.19 -3.23
C ILE A 621 -33.95 11.01 -2.51
N CYS A 622 -33.67 11.36 -1.26
CA CYS A 622 -34.58 12.16 -0.44
C CYS A 622 -34.52 13.65 -0.80
N GLU A 623 -35.56 14.38 -0.40
CA GLU A 623 -35.73 15.82 -0.65
C GLU A 623 -34.64 16.71 -0.04
N ASP A 624 -33.93 16.20 0.97
CA ASP A 624 -32.86 16.90 1.68
C ASP A 624 -31.46 16.56 1.15
N ALA A 625 -31.37 15.66 0.16
CA ALA A 625 -30.13 15.28 -0.47
C ALA A 625 -29.44 16.48 -1.15
N ASP A 626 -28.11 16.51 -1.12
CA ASP A 626 -27.36 17.35 -2.05
C ASP A 626 -27.56 16.79 -3.46
N ILE A 627 -28.14 17.60 -4.36
CA ILE A 627 -28.58 17.10 -5.66
C ILE A 627 -27.41 16.74 -6.58
N ASP A 628 -26.31 17.50 -6.53
CA ASP A 628 -25.13 17.23 -7.35
C ASP A 628 -24.45 15.94 -6.91
N TYR A 629 -24.31 15.77 -5.60
CA TYR A 629 -23.79 14.53 -5.03
C TYR A 629 -24.72 13.34 -5.34
N ALA A 630 -26.03 13.50 -5.17
CA ALA A 630 -27.02 12.46 -5.46
C ALA A 630 -26.99 12.00 -6.92
N VAL A 631 -26.90 12.94 -7.87
CA VAL A 631 -26.76 12.64 -9.31
C VAL A 631 -25.47 11.88 -9.57
N SER A 632 -24.34 12.32 -9.00
CA SER A 632 -23.06 11.62 -9.13
C SER A 632 -23.13 10.18 -8.58
N VAL A 633 -23.69 9.98 -7.38
CA VAL A 633 -23.88 8.64 -6.80
C VAL A 633 -24.79 7.77 -7.66
N ALA A 634 -25.92 8.31 -8.14
CA ALA A 634 -26.83 7.56 -9.00
C ALA A 634 -26.18 7.13 -10.32
N HIS A 635 -25.34 8.00 -10.91
CA HIS A 635 -24.59 7.67 -12.11
C HIS A 635 -23.55 6.58 -11.88
N ARG A 636 -22.78 6.64 -10.79
CA ARG A 636 -21.86 5.56 -10.39
C ARG A 636 -22.64 4.26 -10.15
N ALA A 637 -23.78 4.33 -9.47
CA ALA A 637 -24.60 3.18 -9.10
C ALA A 637 -25.14 2.40 -10.31
N ILE A 638 -25.45 3.07 -11.42
CA ILE A 638 -26.00 2.39 -12.62
C ILE A 638 -24.97 2.22 -13.73
N PHE A 639 -24.16 3.21 -14.06
CA PHE A 639 -23.38 3.18 -15.31
C PHE A 639 -21.98 2.56 -15.18
N THR A 640 -21.50 2.28 -13.96
CA THR A 640 -20.23 1.55 -13.73
C THR A 640 -20.26 0.19 -14.43
N ASN A 641 -19.14 -0.22 -15.04
CA ASN A 641 -19.03 -1.46 -15.80
C ASN A 641 -20.11 -1.60 -16.90
N ALA A 642 -20.48 -0.47 -17.54
CA ALA A 642 -21.58 -0.39 -18.50
C ALA A 642 -22.89 -1.01 -17.97
N ALA A 643 -23.12 -0.90 -16.66
CA ALA A 643 -24.23 -1.46 -15.90
C ALA A 643 -24.36 -2.99 -15.90
N GLN A 644 -23.28 -3.70 -16.24
CA GLN A 644 -23.20 -5.16 -16.13
C GLN A 644 -22.91 -5.54 -14.66
N ASN A 645 -23.75 -5.07 -13.74
CA ASN A 645 -23.56 -5.24 -12.29
C ASN A 645 -24.88 -5.71 -11.65
N CYS A 646 -24.82 -6.75 -10.82
CA CYS A 646 -26.00 -7.33 -10.16
C CYS A 646 -26.59 -6.40 -9.10
N THR A 647 -25.77 -5.52 -8.48
CA THR A 647 -26.21 -4.51 -7.51
C THR A 647 -26.61 -3.19 -8.15
N ALA A 648 -26.58 -3.07 -9.49
CA ALA A 648 -26.80 -1.79 -10.16
C ALA A 648 -28.05 -1.07 -9.65
N GLY A 649 -27.89 0.22 -9.32
CA GLY A 649 -28.92 1.14 -8.82
C GLY A 649 -29.97 1.51 -9.85
N SER A 650 -30.58 0.48 -10.42
CA SER A 650 -31.39 0.49 -11.64
C SER A 650 -32.83 0.96 -11.41
N ARG A 651 -33.26 1.12 -10.15
CA ARG A 651 -34.47 1.86 -9.77
C ARG A 651 -34.08 3.04 -8.92
N THR A 652 -33.95 4.21 -9.53
CA THR A 652 -33.65 5.45 -8.82
C THR A 652 -34.96 6.12 -8.42
N PHE A 653 -35.35 5.99 -7.16
CA PHE A 653 -36.51 6.66 -6.59
C PHE A 653 -36.10 8.06 -6.15
N VAL A 654 -36.76 9.09 -6.66
CA VAL A 654 -36.43 10.48 -6.36
C VAL A 654 -37.66 11.20 -5.81
N HIS A 655 -37.47 11.90 -4.69
CA HIS A 655 -38.56 12.61 -4.03
C HIS A 655 -39.13 13.68 -4.97
N SER A 656 -40.46 13.81 -5.01
CA SER A 656 -41.20 14.67 -5.95
C SER A 656 -40.70 16.12 -6.00
N LYS A 657 -40.40 16.72 -4.83
CA LYS A 657 -39.79 18.06 -4.67
C LYS A 657 -38.52 18.34 -5.50
N ILE A 658 -37.69 17.33 -5.77
CA ILE A 658 -36.41 17.50 -6.49
C ILE A 658 -36.35 16.68 -7.79
N TYR A 659 -37.45 16.01 -8.16
CA TYR A 659 -37.48 15.04 -9.26
C TYR A 659 -37.08 15.65 -10.61
N ASP A 660 -37.70 16.76 -11.01
CA ASP A 660 -37.50 17.33 -12.34
C ASP A 660 -36.07 17.88 -12.48
N GLU A 661 -35.53 18.49 -11.42
CA GLU A 661 -34.15 18.98 -11.38
C GLU A 661 -33.14 17.82 -11.43
N PHE A 662 -33.39 16.74 -10.68
CA PHE A 662 -32.53 15.56 -10.66
C PHE A 662 -32.48 14.91 -12.04
N VAL A 663 -33.63 14.76 -12.71
CA VAL A 663 -33.71 14.19 -14.07
C VAL A 663 -32.91 15.06 -15.05
N ALA A 664 -33.08 16.39 -15.01
CA ALA A 664 -32.35 17.30 -15.89
C ALA A 664 -30.83 17.19 -15.72
N ARG A 665 -30.32 17.28 -14.48
CA ARG A 665 -28.88 17.16 -14.18
C ARG A 665 -28.32 15.78 -14.53
N SER A 666 -29.09 14.71 -14.29
CA SER A 666 -28.69 13.35 -14.66
C SER A 666 -28.54 13.19 -16.18
N VAL A 667 -29.45 13.78 -16.96
CA VAL A 667 -29.36 13.77 -18.43
C VAL A 667 -28.12 14.50 -18.93
N GLU A 668 -27.78 15.64 -18.33
CA GLU A 668 -26.56 16.39 -18.68
C GLU A 668 -25.30 15.57 -18.42
N LEU A 669 -25.23 14.91 -17.26
CA LEU A 669 -24.07 14.07 -16.92
C LEU A 669 -23.99 12.82 -17.80
N ALA A 670 -25.12 12.20 -18.15
CA ALA A 670 -25.16 11.00 -19.00
C ALA A 670 -24.67 11.30 -20.42
N LYS A 671 -24.98 12.48 -20.96
CA LYS A 671 -24.53 12.93 -22.28
C LYS A 671 -23.02 13.20 -22.36
N LYS A 672 -22.38 13.48 -21.22
CA LYS A 672 -20.94 13.75 -21.13
C LYS A 672 -20.10 12.48 -21.05
N ARG A 673 -20.68 11.35 -20.66
CA ARG A 673 -19.95 10.08 -20.47
C ARG A 673 -19.34 9.60 -21.78
N VAL A 674 -18.04 9.33 -21.78
CA VAL A 674 -17.31 8.84 -22.96
C VAL A 674 -17.53 7.34 -23.14
N VAL A 675 -18.21 6.95 -24.23
CA VAL A 675 -18.42 5.56 -24.63
C VAL A 675 -17.50 5.25 -25.80
N GLY A 676 -16.59 4.28 -25.63
CA GLY A 676 -15.51 4.11 -26.60
C GLY A 676 -14.68 2.85 -26.43
N ASP A 677 -13.54 2.81 -27.12
CA ASP A 677 -12.57 1.73 -27.00
C ASP A 677 -12.08 1.65 -25.55
N PRO A 678 -12.23 0.50 -24.85
CA PRO A 678 -11.83 0.38 -23.46
C PRO A 678 -10.31 0.49 -23.22
N PHE A 679 -9.49 0.46 -24.27
CA PHE A 679 -8.05 0.74 -24.20
C PHE A 679 -7.71 2.23 -24.33
N ASP A 680 -8.67 3.07 -24.69
CA ASP A 680 -8.50 4.52 -24.68
C ASP A 680 -8.58 5.03 -23.22
N PRO A 681 -7.57 5.76 -22.71
CA PRO A 681 -7.57 6.27 -21.35
C PRO A 681 -8.72 7.25 -21.05
N ASP A 682 -9.33 7.86 -22.08
CA ASP A 682 -10.46 8.77 -21.90
C ASP A 682 -11.82 8.04 -21.87
N THR A 683 -11.86 6.72 -22.14
CA THR A 683 -13.10 5.93 -22.14
C THR A 683 -13.58 5.62 -20.73
N GLU A 684 -14.81 6.04 -20.42
CA GLU A 684 -15.50 5.74 -19.15
C GLU A 684 -16.48 4.56 -19.26
N GLN A 685 -16.81 4.12 -20.47
CA GLN A 685 -17.76 3.04 -20.71
C GLN A 685 -17.38 2.19 -21.93
N GLY A 686 -17.11 0.91 -21.68
CA GLY A 686 -16.89 -0.10 -22.70
C GLY A 686 -18.19 -0.68 -23.31
N PRO A 687 -18.06 -1.73 -24.14
CA PRO A 687 -19.20 -2.39 -24.76
C PRO A 687 -19.93 -3.33 -23.79
N GLN A 688 -21.10 -3.81 -24.20
CA GLN A 688 -21.71 -5.00 -23.61
C GLN A 688 -20.94 -6.25 -24.03
N ILE A 689 -20.99 -7.31 -23.21
CA ILE A 689 -20.12 -8.48 -23.40
C ILE A 689 -20.30 -9.22 -24.74
N ASN A 690 -21.52 -9.31 -25.27
CA ASN A 690 -21.83 -10.01 -26.52
C ASN A 690 -23.14 -9.53 -27.17
N ASP A 691 -23.42 -10.02 -28.38
CA ASP A 691 -24.62 -9.65 -29.14
C ASP A 691 -25.91 -10.04 -28.41
N SER A 692 -25.98 -11.22 -27.79
CA SER A 692 -27.18 -11.67 -27.06
C SER A 692 -27.57 -10.69 -25.94
N GLN A 693 -26.59 -10.27 -25.12
CA GLN A 693 -26.82 -9.25 -24.09
C GLN A 693 -27.18 -7.90 -24.70
N PHE A 694 -26.49 -7.48 -25.76
CA PHE A 694 -26.76 -6.25 -26.48
C PHE A 694 -28.21 -6.17 -26.99
N GLN A 695 -28.67 -7.20 -27.70
CA GLN A 695 -30.04 -7.28 -28.22
C GLN A 695 -31.08 -7.34 -27.08
N LYS A 696 -30.77 -8.08 -26.00
CA LYS A 696 -31.63 -8.14 -24.81
C LYS A 696 -31.83 -6.75 -24.19
N ILE A 697 -30.76 -5.98 -24.03
CA ILE A 697 -30.83 -4.62 -23.47
C ILE A 697 -31.63 -3.69 -24.40
N LEU A 698 -31.39 -3.73 -25.71
CA LEU A 698 -32.18 -2.96 -26.68
C LEU A 698 -33.68 -3.33 -26.62
N SER A 699 -34.01 -4.61 -26.42
CA SER A 699 -35.41 -5.04 -26.27
C SER A 699 -36.09 -4.44 -25.03
N TYR A 700 -35.35 -4.23 -23.93
CA TYR A 700 -35.87 -3.55 -22.74
C TYR A 700 -36.10 -2.06 -22.98
N ILE A 701 -35.17 -1.40 -23.68
CA ILE A 701 -35.31 0.00 -24.09
C ILE A 701 -36.58 0.17 -24.94
N GLU A 702 -36.81 -0.72 -25.91
CA GLU A 702 -38.03 -0.70 -26.72
C GLU A 702 -39.29 -1.00 -25.90
N SER A 703 -39.23 -1.91 -24.92
CA SER A 703 -40.38 -2.13 -24.02
C SER A 703 -40.71 -0.91 -23.18
N ALA A 704 -39.71 -0.16 -22.72
CA ALA A 704 -39.93 1.05 -21.93
C ALA A 704 -40.65 2.14 -22.74
N LYS A 705 -40.24 2.32 -24.01
CA LYS A 705 -40.92 3.24 -24.94
C LYS A 705 -42.39 2.83 -25.14
N LYS A 706 -42.65 1.53 -25.32
CA LYS A 706 -44.01 0.98 -25.50
C LYS A 706 -44.87 1.09 -24.24
N ASP A 707 -44.28 0.88 -23.07
CA ASP A 707 -44.96 0.98 -21.77
C ASP A 707 -45.28 2.43 -21.38
N GLY A 708 -44.77 3.42 -22.12
CA GLY A 708 -45.04 4.85 -21.94
C GLY A 708 -44.07 5.56 -20.99
N ALA A 709 -42.90 4.98 -20.71
CA ALA A 709 -41.82 5.70 -20.04
C ALA A 709 -41.23 6.78 -20.99
N LYS A 710 -40.84 7.92 -20.44
CA LYS A 710 -40.25 9.01 -21.24
C LYS A 710 -38.75 8.78 -21.37
N LEU A 711 -38.27 8.59 -22.61
CA LEU A 711 -36.85 8.51 -22.92
C LEU A 711 -36.24 9.93 -22.85
N GLU A 712 -35.35 10.18 -21.90
CA GLU A 712 -34.73 11.49 -21.72
C GLU A 712 -33.41 11.63 -22.50
N CYS A 713 -32.62 10.54 -22.58
CA CYS A 713 -31.42 10.45 -23.42
C CYS A 713 -31.04 9.00 -23.72
N GLY A 714 -30.17 8.81 -24.71
CA GLY A 714 -29.67 7.48 -25.10
C GLY A 714 -30.74 6.67 -25.84
N GLY A 715 -30.93 5.42 -25.43
CA GLY A 715 -31.97 4.54 -25.99
C GLY A 715 -31.61 3.93 -27.34
N GLU A 716 -30.32 3.89 -27.68
CA GLU A 716 -29.80 3.44 -28.97
C GLU A 716 -28.34 2.98 -28.87
N ARG A 717 -27.85 2.40 -29.97
CA ARG A 717 -26.45 1.98 -30.16
C ARG A 717 -25.51 3.19 -30.18
N ALA A 718 -24.30 3.03 -29.64
CA ALA A 718 -23.20 3.97 -29.85
C ALA A 718 -22.25 3.44 -30.95
N GLY A 719 -21.99 4.25 -31.98
CA GLY A 719 -21.13 3.88 -33.10
C GLY A 719 -21.64 2.70 -33.95
N ASN A 720 -20.79 2.21 -34.87
CA ASN A 720 -21.18 1.19 -35.88
C ASN A 720 -20.50 -0.18 -35.69
N LYS A 721 -19.55 -0.30 -34.76
CA LYS A 721 -18.82 -1.54 -34.42
C LYS A 721 -18.89 -1.80 -32.92
N GLY A 722 -18.67 -3.06 -32.50
CA GLY A 722 -18.76 -3.48 -31.09
C GLY A 722 -20.16 -3.34 -30.48
N TYR A 723 -20.37 -3.86 -29.27
CA TYR A 723 -21.71 -3.93 -28.65
C TYR A 723 -22.00 -2.74 -27.73
N PHE A 724 -21.82 -1.51 -28.21
CA PHE A 724 -21.95 -0.31 -27.37
C PHE A 724 -23.37 0.23 -27.33
N ILE A 725 -23.87 0.54 -26.13
CA ILE A 725 -25.17 1.16 -25.89
C ILE A 725 -24.95 2.50 -25.20
N LYS A 726 -25.64 3.55 -25.66
CA LYS A 726 -25.55 4.87 -25.02
C LYS A 726 -26.13 4.84 -23.60
N PRO A 727 -25.55 5.57 -22.64
CA PRO A 727 -26.15 5.79 -21.33
C PRO A 727 -27.60 6.26 -21.49
N THR A 728 -28.54 5.47 -20.99
CA THR A 728 -29.97 5.64 -21.23
C THR A 728 -30.67 5.99 -19.92
N ILE A 729 -31.48 7.05 -19.94
CA ILE A 729 -32.29 7.47 -18.78
C ILE A 729 -33.75 7.51 -19.20
N PHE A 730 -34.59 6.79 -18.45
CA PHE A 730 -36.05 6.86 -18.55
C PHE A 730 -36.64 7.55 -17.32
N SER A 731 -37.45 8.58 -17.54
CA SER A 731 -38.28 9.22 -16.50
C SER A 731 -39.75 8.79 -16.65
N GLY A 732 -40.59 9.15 -15.67
CA GLY A 732 -41.99 8.75 -15.64
C GLY A 732 -42.21 7.24 -15.50
N VAL A 733 -41.21 6.50 -15.00
CA VAL A 733 -41.28 5.05 -14.87
C VAL A 733 -42.24 4.66 -13.75
N LYS A 734 -43.11 3.68 -14.02
CA LYS A 734 -44.08 3.12 -13.08
C LYS A 734 -43.66 1.73 -12.64
N ASP A 735 -44.01 1.35 -11.41
CA ASP A 735 -43.59 0.08 -10.79
C ASP A 735 -44.01 -1.18 -11.58
N ASN A 736 -45.08 -1.09 -12.38
CA ASN A 736 -45.59 -2.20 -13.20
C ASN A 736 -44.85 -2.38 -14.53
N MET A 737 -44.05 -1.40 -14.97
CA MET A 737 -43.32 -1.46 -16.24
C MET A 737 -42.22 -2.50 -16.20
N LYS A 738 -41.91 -3.11 -17.36
CA LYS A 738 -40.90 -4.18 -17.43
C LYS A 738 -39.53 -3.73 -16.92
N ILE A 739 -39.10 -2.53 -17.31
CA ILE A 739 -37.82 -1.93 -16.89
C ILE A 739 -37.73 -1.55 -15.41
N ALA A 740 -38.86 -1.52 -14.68
CA ALA A 740 -38.89 -1.35 -13.24
C ALA A 740 -38.83 -2.70 -12.50
N ARG A 741 -39.23 -3.81 -13.13
CA ARG A 741 -39.38 -5.11 -12.46
C ARG A 741 -38.25 -6.09 -12.76
N GLU A 742 -37.74 -6.06 -13.98
CA GLU A 742 -36.77 -7.04 -14.48
C GLU A 742 -35.35 -6.46 -14.55
N GLU A 743 -34.37 -7.33 -14.32
CA GLU A 743 -32.96 -7.02 -14.47
C GLU A 743 -32.63 -6.82 -15.97
N ILE A 744 -32.09 -5.64 -16.28
CA ILE A 744 -31.71 -5.25 -17.64
C ILE A 744 -30.26 -5.66 -17.92
N PHE A 745 -29.38 -5.42 -16.95
CA PHE A 745 -27.94 -5.71 -17.03
C PHE A 745 -27.23 -4.95 -18.17
N GLY A 746 -27.60 -3.67 -18.33
CA GLY A 746 -27.13 -2.74 -19.35
C GLY A 746 -27.46 -1.30 -18.96
N PRO A 747 -26.85 -0.28 -19.63
CA PRO A 747 -26.72 1.09 -19.11
C PRO A 747 -28.03 1.88 -19.21
N VAL A 748 -29.03 1.48 -18.43
CA VAL A 748 -30.40 1.98 -18.43
C VAL A 748 -30.85 2.31 -17.01
N MET A 749 -30.98 3.61 -16.70
CA MET A 749 -31.51 4.12 -15.44
C MET A 749 -33.03 4.30 -15.53
N SER A 750 -33.77 3.68 -14.62
CA SER A 750 -35.21 3.92 -14.43
C SER A 750 -35.43 4.91 -13.29
N VAL A 751 -35.95 6.10 -13.57
CA VAL A 751 -36.20 7.14 -12.56
C VAL A 751 -37.68 7.19 -12.17
N LEU A 752 -37.97 6.86 -10.91
CA LEU A 752 -39.33 6.77 -10.35
C LEU A 752 -39.55 7.92 -9.36
N LYS A 753 -40.73 8.54 -9.38
CA LYS A 753 -41.13 9.59 -8.44
C LYS A 753 -41.75 8.99 -7.19
N PHE A 754 -41.52 9.56 -6.01
CA PHE A 754 -42.22 9.23 -4.76
C PHE A 754 -42.50 10.48 -3.92
N ASP A 755 -43.46 10.40 -2.99
CA ASP A 755 -43.87 11.55 -2.16
C ASP A 755 -43.66 11.32 -0.65
N SER A 756 -43.82 10.08 -0.17
CA SER A 756 -43.64 9.75 1.24
C SER A 756 -42.58 8.67 1.44
N TYR A 757 -41.91 8.74 2.59
CA TYR A 757 -40.87 7.78 2.94
C TYR A 757 -41.45 6.36 3.11
N GLU A 758 -42.60 6.23 3.79
CA GLU A 758 -43.27 4.95 4.01
C GLU A 758 -43.69 4.28 2.69
N GLU A 759 -44.18 5.09 1.74
CA GLU A 759 -44.55 4.64 0.41
C GLU A 759 -43.34 4.10 -0.36
N VAL A 760 -42.23 4.84 -0.40
CA VAL A 760 -41.05 4.43 -1.15
C VAL A 760 -40.38 3.19 -0.57
N ILE A 761 -40.40 2.99 0.75
CA ILE A 761 -39.91 1.75 1.37
C ILE A 761 -40.72 0.54 0.90
N LYS A 762 -42.06 0.66 0.87
CA LYS A 762 -42.94 -0.41 0.37
C LYS A 762 -42.66 -0.74 -1.08
N ARG A 763 -42.47 0.27 -1.93
CA ARG A 763 -42.18 0.13 -3.37
C ARG A 763 -40.76 -0.41 -3.62
N ALA A 764 -39.78 0.03 -2.85
CA ALA A 764 -38.41 -0.48 -2.89
C ALA A 764 -38.37 -1.98 -2.57
N ASN A 765 -39.11 -2.42 -1.54
CA ASN A 765 -39.25 -3.83 -1.16
C ASN A 765 -40.20 -4.65 -2.06
N GLY A 766 -41.02 -3.99 -2.89
CA GLY A 766 -42.01 -4.57 -3.81
C GLY A 766 -41.41 -5.30 -5.01
N THR A 767 -40.40 -6.13 -4.79
CA THR A 767 -39.68 -6.91 -5.80
C THR A 767 -39.31 -8.29 -5.26
N SER A 768 -39.11 -9.26 -6.16
CA SER A 768 -38.58 -10.59 -5.84
C SER A 768 -37.09 -10.61 -5.52
N PHE A 769 -36.38 -9.53 -5.87
CA PHE A 769 -34.95 -9.34 -5.64
C PHE A 769 -34.66 -8.70 -4.27
N GLY A 770 -33.40 -8.75 -3.84
CA GLY A 770 -32.95 -8.17 -2.58
C GLY A 770 -31.43 -8.16 -2.44
N LEU A 771 -30.69 -7.77 -3.49
CA LEU A 771 -29.22 -7.78 -3.45
C LEU A 771 -28.63 -6.56 -2.74
N GLY A 772 -28.63 -5.40 -3.41
CA GLY A 772 -28.20 -4.12 -2.84
C GLY A 772 -29.35 -3.11 -2.72
N ALA A 773 -29.17 -2.08 -1.91
CA ALA A 773 -30.03 -0.89 -1.84
C ALA A 773 -29.25 0.33 -1.33
N GLY A 774 -29.67 1.54 -1.69
CA GLY A 774 -29.04 2.76 -1.22
C GLY A 774 -30.02 3.89 -0.91
N VAL A 775 -29.65 4.80 -0.01
CA VAL A 775 -30.40 6.03 0.29
C VAL A 775 -29.44 7.22 0.39
N ILE A 776 -29.82 8.36 -0.18
CA ILE A 776 -29.10 9.64 -0.06
C ILE A 776 -29.99 10.62 0.70
N THR A 777 -29.56 11.03 1.89
CA THR A 777 -30.28 11.93 2.81
C THR A 777 -29.33 12.54 3.84
N LYS A 778 -29.63 13.76 4.32
CA LYS A 778 -28.89 14.40 5.43
C LYS A 778 -29.46 13.96 6.80
N ASP A 779 -30.67 13.41 6.83
CA ASP A 779 -31.29 12.85 8.02
C ASP A 779 -30.72 11.46 8.37
N LEU A 780 -29.90 11.40 9.42
CA LEU A 780 -29.29 10.16 9.90
C LEU A 780 -30.33 9.16 10.45
N THR A 781 -31.39 9.65 11.11
CA THR A 781 -32.46 8.79 11.62
C THR A 781 -33.18 8.09 10.47
N ARG A 782 -33.42 8.82 9.39
CA ARG A 782 -33.95 8.26 8.14
C ARG A 782 -33.00 7.22 7.53
N GLY A 783 -31.70 7.54 7.44
CA GLY A 783 -30.69 6.61 6.94
C GLY A 783 -30.63 5.28 7.73
N LEU A 784 -30.69 5.35 9.07
CA LEU A 784 -30.71 4.15 9.92
C LEU A 784 -32.03 3.37 9.80
N THR A 785 -33.15 4.08 9.71
CA THR A 785 -34.48 3.47 9.50
C THR A 785 -34.54 2.77 8.14
N PHE A 786 -33.94 3.35 7.10
CA PHE A 786 -33.79 2.74 5.78
C PHE A 786 -33.05 1.40 5.89
N ALA A 787 -31.88 1.41 6.51
CA ALA A 787 -31.06 0.22 6.69
C ALA A 787 -31.81 -0.89 7.44
N GLN A 788 -32.66 -0.55 8.40
CA GLN A 788 -33.46 -1.52 9.14
C GLN A 788 -34.64 -2.09 8.34
N GLN A 789 -35.30 -1.27 7.51
CA GLN A 789 -36.57 -1.65 6.86
C GLN A 789 -36.39 -2.27 5.47
N LEU A 790 -35.24 -2.08 4.81
CA LEU A 790 -34.99 -2.62 3.49
C LEU A 790 -34.65 -4.11 3.54
N GLN A 791 -35.26 -4.87 2.64
CA GLN A 791 -35.01 -6.30 2.47
C GLN A 791 -33.93 -6.52 1.41
N ALA A 792 -32.71 -6.04 1.71
CA ALA A 792 -31.54 -6.16 0.85
C ALA A 792 -30.33 -6.70 1.61
N GLY A 793 -29.46 -7.41 0.90
CA GLY A 793 -28.20 -7.95 1.40
C GLY A 793 -27.22 -6.92 1.91
N SER A 794 -27.04 -5.87 1.09
CA SER A 794 -26.18 -4.74 1.39
C SER A 794 -26.98 -3.45 1.27
N VAL A 795 -26.84 -2.56 2.26
CA VAL A 795 -27.51 -1.28 2.30
C VAL A 795 -26.47 -0.17 2.49
N TRP A 796 -26.44 0.79 1.57
CA TRP A 796 -25.55 1.94 1.62
C TRP A 796 -26.32 3.22 1.98
N VAL A 797 -25.79 4.00 2.93
CA VAL A 797 -26.35 5.29 3.32
C VAL A 797 -25.35 6.37 2.89
N ASN A 798 -25.80 7.29 2.04
CA ASN A 798 -25.00 8.35 1.42
C ASN A 798 -23.83 7.85 0.54
N ASP A 799 -23.93 6.62 0.04
CA ASP A 799 -23.01 6.03 -0.94
C ASP A 799 -23.73 4.91 -1.73
N TYR A 800 -23.02 4.26 -2.65
CA TYR A 800 -23.52 3.10 -3.37
C TYR A 800 -22.39 2.19 -3.86
N ASP A 801 -22.62 0.87 -3.82
CA ASP A 801 -21.68 -0.15 -4.32
C ASP A 801 -20.27 -0.11 -3.68
N ALA A 802 -20.17 0.46 -2.47
CA ALA A 802 -18.96 0.42 -1.66
C ALA A 802 -18.80 -0.98 -1.05
N VAL A 803 -18.13 -1.87 -1.79
CA VAL A 803 -17.85 -3.26 -1.36
C VAL A 803 -16.47 -3.33 -0.74
N CYS A 804 -16.35 -4.05 0.39
CA CYS A 804 -15.06 -4.29 1.04
C CYS A 804 -14.95 -5.76 1.48
N ASN A 805 -13.73 -6.27 1.53
CA ASN A 805 -13.47 -7.68 1.85
C ASN A 805 -13.91 -8.08 3.27
N GLN A 806 -14.01 -7.10 4.17
CA GLN A 806 -14.34 -7.30 5.58
C GLN A 806 -15.84 -7.52 5.81
N ALA A 807 -16.69 -6.97 4.95
CA ALA A 807 -18.14 -7.04 5.09
C ALA A 807 -18.71 -8.20 4.25
N PRO A 808 -19.71 -8.93 4.76
CA PRO A 808 -20.40 -9.93 3.97
C PRO A 808 -21.21 -9.27 2.85
N PHE A 809 -21.25 -9.93 1.71
CA PHE A 809 -22.03 -9.56 0.55
C PHE A 809 -22.98 -10.72 0.20
N GLY A 810 -24.20 -10.42 -0.20
CA GLY A 810 -25.07 -11.41 -0.83
C GLY A 810 -26.56 -11.21 -0.62
N GLY A 811 -27.37 -11.84 -1.47
CA GLY A 811 -28.78 -11.48 -1.62
C GLY A 811 -29.74 -11.96 -0.53
N PHE A 812 -30.82 -11.18 -0.34
CA PHE A 812 -32.09 -11.62 0.22
C PHE A 812 -32.99 -12.20 -0.90
N LYS A 813 -34.04 -12.92 -0.53
CA LYS A 813 -35.09 -13.41 -1.46
C LYS A 813 -34.49 -14.21 -2.63
N GLN A 814 -34.86 -13.90 -3.87
CA GLN A 814 -34.33 -14.60 -5.05
C GLN A 814 -32.96 -14.06 -5.52
N SER A 815 -32.39 -13.05 -4.86
CA SER A 815 -31.07 -12.52 -5.21
C SER A 815 -29.91 -13.36 -4.66
N GLY A 816 -30.17 -14.35 -3.80
CA GLY A 816 -29.10 -15.24 -3.37
C GLY A 816 -29.46 -16.17 -2.22
N HIS A 817 -28.52 -17.07 -1.94
CA HIS A 817 -28.56 -17.99 -0.80
C HIS A 817 -27.14 -18.13 -0.23
N GLY A 818 -26.97 -17.78 1.04
CA GLY A 818 -25.65 -17.65 1.68
C GLY A 818 -25.08 -16.23 1.54
N ARG A 819 -23.81 -16.07 1.93
CA ARG A 819 -23.02 -14.84 1.80
C ARG A 819 -21.62 -15.17 1.32
N GLU A 820 -21.03 -14.23 0.61
CA GLU A 820 -19.60 -14.20 0.27
C GLU A 820 -18.93 -13.03 0.98
N LEU A 821 -17.59 -12.98 0.94
CA LEU A 821 -16.78 -12.00 1.66
C LEU A 821 -16.95 -12.02 3.19
N GLY A 822 -16.11 -11.25 3.87
CA GLY A 822 -16.07 -11.16 5.33
C GLY A 822 -15.83 -12.50 6.03
N ARG A 823 -16.07 -12.50 7.34
CA ARG A 823 -16.06 -13.72 8.16
C ARG A 823 -17.17 -14.69 7.75
N TYR A 824 -18.37 -14.17 7.48
CA TYR A 824 -19.54 -15.00 7.14
C TYR A 824 -19.38 -15.79 5.84
N GLY A 825 -18.58 -15.29 4.89
CA GLY A 825 -18.24 -16.03 3.67
C GLY A 825 -17.47 -17.32 3.92
N LEU A 826 -16.75 -17.44 5.05
CA LEU A 826 -16.05 -18.68 5.44
C LEU A 826 -17.03 -19.79 5.81
N GLU A 827 -18.18 -19.43 6.39
CA GLU A 827 -19.19 -20.38 6.88
C GLU A 827 -19.76 -21.24 5.75
N ALA A 828 -19.78 -20.70 4.53
CA ALA A 828 -20.19 -21.42 3.34
C ALA A 828 -19.18 -22.49 2.89
N TYR A 829 -17.97 -22.52 3.47
CA TYR A 829 -16.82 -23.34 3.02
C TYR A 829 -16.24 -24.26 4.11
N TYR A 830 -16.87 -24.39 5.27
CA TYR A 830 -16.51 -25.42 6.25
C TYR A 830 -17.72 -26.26 6.66
N GLU A 831 -17.44 -27.41 7.23
CA GLU A 831 -18.37 -28.32 7.86
C GLU A 831 -18.14 -28.34 9.38
N VAL A 832 -19.22 -28.22 10.14
CA VAL A 832 -19.16 -28.23 11.60
C VAL A 832 -19.27 -29.67 12.10
N LYS A 833 -18.21 -30.17 12.74
CA LYS A 833 -18.21 -31.47 13.40
C LYS A 833 -18.19 -31.30 14.92
N THR A 834 -19.21 -31.79 15.60
CA THR A 834 -19.24 -31.86 17.07
C THR A 834 -18.52 -33.11 17.56
N VAL A 835 -17.56 -32.93 18.47
CA VAL A 835 -16.83 -34.00 19.15
C VAL A 835 -17.26 -34.01 20.61
N VAL A 836 -17.71 -35.17 21.08
CA VAL A 836 -18.12 -35.40 22.47
C VAL A 836 -17.23 -36.49 23.05
N ILE A 837 -16.47 -36.15 24.09
CA ILE A 837 -15.57 -37.07 24.78
C ILE A 837 -16.09 -37.25 26.21
N LYS A 838 -16.41 -38.49 26.60
CA LYS A 838 -16.68 -38.81 28.00
C LYS A 838 -15.38 -38.72 28.80
N LEU A 839 -15.38 -37.96 29.87
CA LEU A 839 -14.28 -37.87 30.81
C LEU A 839 -14.40 -39.04 31.80
N VAL A 840 -13.36 -39.89 31.89
CA VAL A 840 -13.31 -41.10 32.73
C VAL A 840 -12.47 -40.84 33.96
#